data_AF-A0A7S3NRK3-F1
#
_entry.id   AF-A0A7S3NRK3-F1
#
_cell.length_a   1.000
_cell.length_b   1.000
_cell.length_c   1.000
_cell.angle_alpha   90.00
_cell.angle_beta   90.00
_cell.angle_gamma   90.00
#
_symmetry.space_group_name_H-M   'P 1'
#
loop_
_entity.id
_entity.type
_entity.pdbx_description
1 polymer ?
#
loop_
_entity_poly.entity_id
_entity_poly.type
_entity_poly.pdbx_seq_one_letter_code
_entity_poly.pdbx_strand_id
1 'polypeptide(L)'
;RKYKRKFCVSHDYGMVNTAAIVGRAPRDLRRILDRVLSSRKSDWLTIDDVALLVGARGKESLEALSTVADVLRASSKGDIVTFVKNRNINFTNSCAKRCGFCAFSRTAIDGEAYFLPLQEIVRRAMQAQDLGATEVCIQAGLPLYSEDGTKWSLKHYTRVASAVKEACPNLHLHAFSPEEVWHAHGTSSSNGLGATINALKDAGVDSMPGTSAEILDDDLRHILAKGRLSTKQWIDCIRTTHSLGIPTTSTMMFGHVETPHHIAAHLLLLRDLQRTTGGFTEFVPLPFVPHTAPIYLNGKVKGLRPGPTDDEIISVHAASRIVLAGTIDNIQCSWPKVGLGKATELLSVGCNDLGGTLMNESISIAAGAQHGQCASPRELKNAAMNAGRKPHQRNTLYEILSEDASVDLKLEKSHDLGSFHSLIASDRWRARDYSNSRNQRRTFSTYSASTKKVVTVSPAYTLVLTYECYNTCTYCNFKSRGPTGDTRNWITIQEAQQKMKGLREAGVIEILLIAGEVSPQREQLRGAWLNRAVALCEEALDFGLLPHANIGPLSKSEMAKLGSVCASMGLMIESLRDDLSVHAKAPSKKPQIRIDQLNQAGQLRIPFTTGFLLGLTCLDDLDEGFRTVASAHHRFGHVQEVILQPLSPGKGLSTKKCDAFDLNRLPDIVYRARSLLPSDISIQIPPNLVSKSNILRSCLEAGASDLGGMSPKDEVNPHYAFPSRVHLQDTLAEWGYDLRSRLPVHKKWLDWIPHRVKRVAANYKVD
;
A
#
# COMPACT_ATOMS: atom_id res chain seq x y z
N ARG A 1 -9.57 16.06 -24.10
CA ARG A 1 -9.12 17.35 -24.71
C ARG A 1 -10.25 18.18 -25.38
N LYS A 2 -11.55 17.82 -25.28
CA LYS A 2 -12.68 18.59 -25.89
C LYS A 2 -13.53 19.44 -24.91
N TYR A 3 -13.17 19.56 -23.63
CA TYR A 3 -13.95 20.29 -22.61
C TYR A 3 -13.33 21.62 -22.13
N LYS A 4 -12.40 22.23 -22.88
CA LYS A 4 -11.50 23.25 -22.30
C LYS A 4 -11.86 24.74 -22.46
N ARG A 5 -13.01 25.14 -22.99
CA ARG A 5 -13.38 26.59 -23.05
C ARG A 5 -14.88 26.79 -23.05
N LYS A 6 -15.45 27.30 -21.94
CA LYS A 6 -16.63 28.20 -21.85
C LYS A 6 -17.25 28.20 -20.44
N PHE A 7 -16.52 28.53 -19.38
CA PHE A 7 -17.15 28.86 -18.09
C PHE A 7 -16.33 29.94 -17.38
N CYS A 8 -16.44 31.17 -17.89
CA CYS A 8 -16.16 32.38 -17.12
C CYS A 8 -17.40 33.24 -17.29
N VAL A 9 -18.25 33.27 -16.27
CA VAL A 9 -19.50 34.04 -16.29
C VAL A 9 -19.23 35.37 -15.59
N SER A 10 -19.15 36.45 -16.38
CA SER A 10 -19.29 37.81 -15.85
C SER A 10 -20.75 38.02 -15.39
N HIS A 11 -20.93 38.68 -14.24
CA HIS A 11 -22.17 38.69 -13.46
C HIS A 11 -23.41 39.20 -14.22
N ASP A 12 -23.28 40.12 -15.19
CA ASP A 12 -24.44 40.70 -15.89
C ASP A 12 -24.84 39.97 -17.19
N TYR A 13 -23.93 39.20 -17.82
CA TYR A 13 -24.23 38.39 -19.01
C TYR A 13 -24.67 36.95 -18.68
N GLY A 14 -24.58 36.53 -17.42
CA GLY A 14 -24.81 35.15 -16.96
C GLY A 14 -26.27 34.72 -16.82
N MET A 15 -27.18 35.65 -16.48
CA MET A 15 -28.57 35.30 -16.19
C MET A 15 -29.34 34.81 -17.42
N VAL A 16 -29.10 35.41 -18.59
CA VAL A 16 -29.76 35.03 -19.86
C VAL A 16 -29.37 33.62 -20.30
N ASN A 17 -28.10 33.24 -20.12
CA ASN A 17 -27.63 31.89 -20.44
C ASN A 17 -28.12 30.85 -19.43
N THR A 18 -28.21 31.22 -18.14
CA THR A 18 -28.71 30.33 -17.07
C THR A 18 -30.15 29.88 -17.32
N ALA A 19 -31.05 30.83 -17.63
CA ALA A 19 -32.45 30.50 -17.91
C ALA A 19 -32.61 29.59 -19.15
N ALA A 20 -31.80 29.80 -20.19
CA ALA A 20 -31.81 28.97 -21.40
C ALA A 20 -31.26 27.55 -21.16
N ILE A 21 -30.29 27.38 -20.24
CA ILE A 21 -29.77 26.07 -19.83
C ILE A 21 -30.82 25.34 -18.99
N VAL A 22 -31.36 26.00 -17.95
CA VAL A 22 -32.39 25.42 -17.08
C VAL A 22 -33.68 25.09 -17.84
N GLY A 23 -34.02 25.89 -18.86
CA GLY A 23 -35.14 25.67 -19.75
C GLY A 23 -35.15 24.31 -20.48
N ARG A 24 -33.97 23.72 -20.70
CA ARG A 24 -33.77 22.42 -21.35
C ARG A 24 -33.93 21.22 -20.40
N ALA A 25 -33.93 21.45 -19.09
CA ALA A 25 -34.11 20.36 -18.12
C ALA A 25 -35.53 19.77 -18.18
N PRO A 26 -35.72 18.48 -17.81
CA PRO A 26 -37.04 17.89 -17.64
C PRO A 26 -37.95 18.73 -16.75
N ARG A 27 -39.25 18.76 -17.05
CA ARG A 27 -40.24 19.67 -16.43
C ARG A 27 -40.17 19.70 -14.90
N ASP A 28 -40.09 18.53 -14.27
CA ASP A 28 -40.10 18.42 -12.80
C ASP A 28 -38.81 18.95 -12.18
N LEU A 29 -37.66 18.65 -12.78
CA LEU A 29 -36.37 19.18 -12.37
C LEU A 29 -36.33 20.70 -12.58
N ARG A 30 -36.77 21.18 -13.75
CA ARG A 30 -36.81 22.60 -14.09
C ARG A 30 -37.62 23.40 -13.08
N ARG A 31 -38.82 22.91 -12.70
CA ARG A 31 -39.68 23.56 -11.68
C ARG A 31 -38.92 23.80 -10.37
N ILE A 32 -38.13 22.82 -9.93
CA ILE A 32 -37.34 22.93 -8.71
C ILE A 32 -36.23 23.96 -8.88
N LEU A 33 -35.46 23.83 -9.97
CA LEU A 33 -34.33 24.71 -10.29
C LEU A 33 -34.74 26.18 -10.45
N ASP A 34 -35.84 26.48 -11.12
CA ASP A 34 -36.38 27.83 -11.28
C ASP A 34 -36.76 28.46 -9.93
N ARG A 35 -37.37 27.67 -9.04
CA ARG A 35 -37.74 28.13 -7.70
C ARG A 35 -36.50 28.36 -6.83
N VAL A 36 -35.48 27.51 -6.94
CA VAL A 36 -34.19 27.70 -6.26
C VAL A 36 -33.49 28.97 -6.77
N LEU A 37 -33.46 29.20 -8.07
CA LEU A 37 -32.84 30.39 -8.66
C LEU A 37 -33.53 31.69 -8.26
N SER A 38 -34.87 31.71 -8.25
CA SER A 38 -35.66 32.89 -7.90
C SER A 38 -35.64 33.20 -6.40
N SER A 39 -35.76 32.19 -5.55
CA SER A 39 -35.81 32.39 -4.09
C SER A 39 -34.43 32.45 -3.43
N ARG A 40 -33.40 31.88 -4.06
CA ARG A 40 -32.09 31.60 -3.45
C ARG A 40 -32.17 30.80 -2.13
N LYS A 41 -33.31 30.13 -1.90
CA LYS A 41 -33.59 29.37 -0.68
C LYS A 41 -33.94 27.93 -1.02
N SER A 42 -33.57 27.02 -0.12
CA SER A 42 -33.77 25.58 -0.25
C SER A 42 -34.70 25.02 0.84
N ASP A 43 -35.23 25.86 1.72
CA ASP A 43 -35.97 25.45 2.93
C ASP A 43 -37.24 24.65 2.64
N TRP A 44 -37.86 24.93 1.49
CA TRP A 44 -39.09 24.30 1.04
C TRP A 44 -38.87 22.96 0.33
N LEU A 45 -37.62 22.57 0.05
CA LEU A 45 -37.33 21.31 -0.65
C LEU A 45 -37.80 20.12 0.20
N THR A 46 -38.64 19.29 -0.39
CA THR A 46 -39.08 18.02 0.19
C THR A 46 -38.06 16.92 -0.06
N ILE A 47 -38.19 15.79 0.63
CA ILE A 47 -37.35 14.61 0.38
C ILE A 47 -37.43 14.14 -1.08
N ASP A 48 -38.61 14.20 -1.70
CA ASP A 48 -38.79 13.80 -3.10
C ASP A 48 -38.18 14.80 -4.08
N ASP A 49 -38.28 16.11 -3.80
CA ASP A 49 -37.59 17.13 -4.59
C ASP A 49 -36.07 16.89 -4.56
N VAL A 50 -35.50 16.60 -3.38
CA VAL A 50 -34.07 16.32 -3.24
C VAL A 50 -33.68 14.99 -3.90
N ALA A 51 -34.48 13.94 -3.73
CA ALA A 51 -34.24 12.66 -4.39
C ALA A 51 -34.25 12.79 -5.92
N LEU A 52 -35.09 13.67 -6.48
CA LEU A 52 -35.09 14.00 -7.90
C LEU A 52 -33.80 14.72 -8.34
N LEU A 53 -33.29 15.65 -7.53
CA LEU A 53 -32.00 16.32 -7.80
C LEU A 53 -30.83 15.32 -7.80
N VAL A 54 -30.77 14.46 -6.78
CA VAL A 54 -29.74 13.41 -6.62
C VAL A 54 -29.84 12.35 -7.72
N GLY A 55 -31.06 12.00 -8.13
CA GLY A 55 -31.36 11.04 -9.18
C GLY A 55 -31.21 11.58 -10.60
N ALA A 56 -30.89 12.87 -10.76
CA ALA A 56 -30.78 13.49 -12.08
C ALA A 56 -29.69 12.83 -12.93
N ARG A 57 -30.04 12.45 -14.16
CA ARG A 57 -29.12 11.86 -15.14
C ARG A 57 -29.30 12.50 -16.51
N GLY A 58 -28.30 12.30 -17.37
CA GLY A 58 -28.30 12.82 -18.73
C GLY A 58 -27.82 14.27 -18.80
N LYS A 59 -27.32 14.62 -19.99
CA LYS A 59 -26.58 15.87 -20.23
C LYS A 59 -27.36 17.11 -19.82
N GLU A 60 -28.62 17.24 -20.25
CA GLU A 60 -29.43 18.45 -20.02
C GLU A 60 -29.72 18.65 -18.52
N SER A 61 -30.09 17.57 -17.83
CA SER A 61 -30.33 17.60 -16.38
C SER A 61 -29.09 17.98 -15.60
N LEU A 62 -27.94 17.37 -15.91
CA LEU A 62 -26.68 17.62 -15.21
C LEU A 62 -26.12 19.02 -15.52
N GLU A 63 -26.26 19.51 -16.75
CA GLU A 63 -25.87 20.87 -17.15
C GLU A 63 -26.69 21.93 -16.39
N ALA A 64 -28.01 21.74 -16.32
CA ALA A 64 -28.90 22.62 -15.56
C ALA A 64 -28.60 22.59 -14.06
N LEU A 65 -28.46 21.39 -13.48
CA LEU A 65 -28.20 21.21 -12.06
C LEU A 65 -26.85 21.82 -11.65
N SER A 66 -25.79 21.57 -12.43
CA SER A 66 -24.46 22.13 -12.19
C SER A 66 -24.47 23.65 -12.31
N THR A 67 -25.18 24.20 -13.30
CA THR A 67 -25.29 25.65 -13.50
C THR A 67 -25.96 26.32 -12.29
N VAL A 68 -27.08 25.77 -11.80
CA VAL A 68 -27.75 26.34 -10.62
C VAL A 68 -26.88 26.23 -9.38
N ALA A 69 -26.23 25.09 -9.16
CA ALA A 69 -25.30 24.90 -8.05
C ALA A 69 -24.13 25.91 -8.12
N ASP A 70 -23.57 26.15 -9.30
CA ASP A 70 -22.47 27.09 -9.48
C ASP A 70 -22.89 28.54 -9.22
N VAL A 71 -24.12 28.92 -9.62
CA VAL A 71 -24.67 30.25 -9.30
C VAL A 71 -24.87 30.41 -7.80
N LEU A 72 -25.37 29.40 -7.09
CA LEU A 72 -25.51 29.45 -5.62
C LEU A 72 -24.14 29.53 -4.92
N ARG A 73 -23.15 28.77 -5.40
CA ARG A 73 -21.77 28.82 -4.91
C ARG A 73 -21.17 30.21 -5.12
N ALA A 74 -21.34 30.80 -6.30
CA ALA A 74 -20.88 32.17 -6.60
C ALA A 74 -21.55 33.21 -5.70
N SER A 75 -22.84 33.04 -5.42
CA SER A 75 -23.61 33.97 -4.56
C SER A 75 -23.12 33.96 -3.10
N SER A 76 -22.63 32.81 -2.61
CA SER A 76 -22.13 32.67 -1.23
C SER A 76 -20.61 32.92 -1.11
N LYS A 77 -19.81 32.51 -2.09
CA LYS A 77 -18.33 32.47 -1.99
C LYS A 77 -17.59 33.30 -3.02
N GLY A 78 -18.30 33.91 -3.98
CA GLY A 78 -17.67 34.53 -5.15
C GLY A 78 -16.78 33.52 -5.87
N ASP A 79 -15.67 33.99 -6.44
CA ASP A 79 -14.71 33.12 -7.14
C ASP A 79 -13.65 32.48 -6.25
N ILE A 80 -13.74 32.64 -4.93
CA ILE A 80 -12.77 32.09 -4.00
C ILE A 80 -12.96 30.57 -3.90
N VAL A 81 -11.85 29.86 -4.06
CA VAL A 81 -11.73 28.43 -3.74
C VAL A 81 -10.64 28.26 -2.70
N THR A 82 -10.97 27.56 -1.62
CA THR A 82 -10.07 27.41 -0.49
C THR A 82 -9.34 26.07 -0.49
N PHE A 83 -8.26 25.99 0.29
CA PHE A 83 -7.66 24.75 0.75
C PHE A 83 -6.95 24.98 2.10
N VAL A 84 -6.71 23.92 2.86
CA VAL A 84 -5.97 23.96 4.14
C VAL A 84 -4.64 23.22 4.02
N LYS A 85 -3.59 23.73 4.67
CA LYS A 85 -2.32 23.00 4.85
C LYS A 85 -2.46 22.12 6.08
N ASN A 86 -2.65 20.83 5.89
CA ASN A 86 -2.91 19.89 6.98
C ASN A 86 -2.17 18.56 6.84
N ARG A 87 -2.15 17.84 7.96
CA ARG A 87 -1.64 16.48 8.07
C ARG A 87 -2.65 15.56 8.75
N ASN A 88 -2.85 14.37 8.17
CA ASN A 88 -3.60 13.31 8.81
C ASN A 88 -2.65 12.46 9.67
N ILE A 89 -3.04 12.19 10.91
CA ILE A 89 -2.35 11.26 11.81
C ILE A 89 -3.34 10.20 12.26
N ASN A 90 -3.20 9.00 11.70
CA ASN A 90 -3.90 7.82 12.18
C ASN A 90 -2.99 7.09 13.18
N PHE A 91 -3.26 7.22 14.48
CA PHE A 91 -2.38 6.66 15.50
C PHE A 91 -2.55 5.15 15.69
N THR A 92 -3.63 4.55 15.21
CA THR A 92 -3.78 3.10 15.12
C THR A 92 -4.77 2.73 14.02
N ASN A 93 -4.58 1.58 13.41
CA ASN A 93 -5.58 0.94 12.55
C ASN A 93 -6.28 -0.26 13.24
N SER A 94 -5.93 -0.54 14.50
CA SER A 94 -6.61 -1.56 15.32
C SER A 94 -8.03 -1.11 15.65
N CYS A 95 -9.04 -1.87 15.24
CA CYS A 95 -10.43 -1.43 15.38
C CYS A 95 -11.39 -2.56 15.72
N ALA A 96 -12.18 -2.36 16.78
CA ALA A 96 -13.15 -3.34 17.26
C ALA A 96 -14.40 -3.49 16.36
N LYS A 97 -14.74 -2.48 15.54
CA LYS A 97 -16.04 -2.43 14.81
C LYS A 97 -16.04 -3.18 13.48
N ARG A 98 -14.89 -3.34 12.82
CA ARG A 98 -14.73 -4.10 11.56
C ARG A 98 -15.78 -3.77 10.49
N CYS A 99 -15.93 -2.50 10.16
CA CYS A 99 -16.88 -2.04 9.17
C CYS A 99 -16.61 -2.70 7.81
N GLY A 100 -17.64 -3.21 7.13
CA GLY A 100 -17.48 -3.95 5.88
C GLY A 100 -16.88 -3.12 4.75
N PHE A 101 -17.14 -1.81 4.72
CA PHE A 101 -16.57 -0.89 3.73
C PHE A 101 -15.14 -0.43 4.05
N CYS A 102 -14.63 -0.70 5.27
CA CYS A 102 -13.39 -0.10 5.75
C CYS A 102 -12.20 -1.05 5.57
N ALA A 103 -11.39 -0.79 4.56
CA ALA A 103 -10.14 -1.51 4.35
C ALA A 103 -8.98 -1.05 5.25
N PHE A 104 -9.20 -0.02 6.08
CA PHE A 104 -8.21 0.47 7.05
C PHE A 104 -8.19 -0.37 8.34
N SER A 105 -9.36 -0.86 8.79
CA SER A 105 -9.50 -1.62 10.04
C SER A 105 -8.69 -2.92 10.02
N ARG A 106 -7.96 -3.18 11.11
CA ARG A 106 -7.25 -4.44 11.38
C ARG A 106 -7.51 -4.95 12.79
N THR A 107 -7.28 -6.24 12.99
CA THR A 107 -7.18 -6.90 14.30
C THR A 107 -5.71 -7.14 14.64
N ALA A 108 -5.40 -7.31 15.94
CA ALA A 108 -4.04 -7.67 16.36
C ALA A 108 -3.55 -8.98 15.71
N ILE A 109 -4.47 -9.88 15.34
CA ILE A 109 -4.19 -11.17 14.72
C ILE A 109 -3.92 -11.03 13.22
N ASP A 110 -4.39 -9.95 12.58
CA ASP A 110 -4.25 -9.76 11.13
C ASP A 110 -2.81 -9.51 10.68
N GLY A 111 -1.86 -9.32 11.61
CA GLY A 111 -0.46 -9.07 11.26
C GLY A 111 -0.23 -7.77 10.49
N GLU A 112 -1.20 -6.84 10.51
CA GLU A 112 -1.11 -5.50 9.89
C GLU A 112 -1.60 -4.40 10.83
N ALA A 113 -2.01 -4.76 12.06
CA ALA A 113 -2.40 -3.78 13.06
C ALA A 113 -1.17 -3.07 13.64
N TYR A 114 -1.20 -1.74 13.68
CA TYR A 114 -0.18 -0.90 14.30
C TYR A 114 -0.77 0.03 15.36
N PHE A 115 0.08 0.48 16.28
CA PHE A 115 -0.22 1.46 17.30
C PHE A 115 0.98 2.41 17.45
N LEU A 116 0.82 3.67 17.08
CA LEU A 116 1.88 4.67 17.20
C LEU A 116 2.04 5.09 18.67
N PRO A 117 3.27 5.11 19.21
CA PRO A 117 3.51 5.65 20.53
C PRO A 117 3.29 7.16 20.54
N LEU A 118 2.98 7.72 21.71
CA LEU A 118 2.67 9.13 21.88
C LEU A 118 3.77 10.05 21.33
N GLN A 119 5.04 9.69 21.51
CA GLN A 119 6.16 10.48 21.00
C GLN A 119 6.17 10.56 19.47
N GLU A 120 5.74 9.50 18.77
CA GLU A 120 5.67 9.50 17.31
C GLU A 120 4.49 10.34 16.80
N ILE A 121 3.36 10.32 17.51
CA ILE A 121 2.22 11.21 17.22
C ILE A 121 2.67 12.67 17.32
N VAL A 122 3.34 13.03 18.43
CA VAL A 122 3.88 14.37 18.67
C VAL A 122 4.91 14.76 17.62
N ARG A 123 5.88 13.88 17.31
CA ARG A 123 6.91 14.14 16.28
C ARG A 123 6.28 14.47 14.94
N ARG A 124 5.23 13.72 14.52
CA ARG A 124 4.52 13.97 13.26
C ARG A 124 3.77 15.29 13.25
N ALA A 125 3.20 15.70 14.38
CA ALA A 125 2.55 17.00 14.53
C ALA A 125 3.56 18.15 14.48
N MET A 126 4.71 18.01 15.16
CA MET A 126 5.81 18.99 15.10
C MET A 126 6.34 19.13 13.67
N GLN A 127 6.58 18.00 13.00
CA GLN A 127 7.00 18.00 11.59
C GLN A 127 5.96 18.70 10.69
N ALA A 128 4.65 18.49 10.93
CA ALA A 128 3.62 19.20 10.17
C ALA A 128 3.69 20.71 10.40
N GLN A 129 3.86 21.15 11.64
CA GLN A 129 4.05 22.56 12.00
C GLN A 129 5.30 23.15 11.32
N ASP A 130 6.43 22.45 11.35
CA ASP A 130 7.69 22.89 10.73
C ASP A 130 7.57 23.04 9.20
N LEU A 131 6.73 22.21 8.58
CA LEU A 131 6.39 22.29 7.16
C LEU A 131 5.40 23.42 6.83
N GLY A 132 4.80 24.06 7.85
CA GLY A 132 3.83 25.14 7.71
C GLY A 132 2.37 24.69 7.66
N ALA A 133 2.05 23.51 8.19
CA ALA A 133 0.67 23.10 8.41
C ALA A 133 0.02 23.97 9.48
N THR A 134 -1.27 24.24 9.30
CA THR A 134 -2.11 24.99 10.25
C THR A 134 -3.12 24.09 10.96
N GLU A 135 -3.21 22.83 10.53
CA GLU A 135 -4.12 21.82 11.05
C GLU A 135 -3.44 20.45 11.11
N VAL A 136 -3.72 19.70 12.18
CA VAL A 136 -3.55 18.24 12.22
C VAL A 136 -4.91 17.60 12.45
N CYS A 137 -5.25 16.65 11.58
CA CYS A 137 -6.44 15.83 11.71
C CYS A 137 -6.10 14.47 12.32
N ILE A 138 -6.65 14.14 13.50
CA ILE A 138 -6.41 12.87 14.19
C ILE A 138 -7.68 12.02 14.17
N GLN A 139 -7.59 10.86 13.51
CA GLN A 139 -8.65 9.85 13.48
C GLN A 139 -8.01 8.48 13.48
N ALA A 140 -8.56 7.50 14.20
CA ALA A 140 -7.96 6.18 14.25
C ALA A 140 -9.01 5.05 14.27
N GLY A 141 -8.50 3.81 14.30
CA GLY A 141 -9.30 2.68 14.73
C GLY A 141 -9.75 2.82 16.19
N LEU A 142 -10.57 1.87 16.63
CA LEU A 142 -11.10 1.79 17.99
C LEU A 142 -10.40 0.64 18.74
N PRO A 143 -9.19 0.88 19.28
CA PRO A 143 -8.45 -0.13 19.99
C PRO A 143 -9.16 -0.46 21.31
N LEU A 144 -9.14 -1.75 21.71
CA LEU A 144 -9.65 -2.16 23.03
C LEU A 144 -8.62 -1.91 24.14
N TYR A 145 -7.34 -2.02 23.80
CA TYR A 145 -6.22 -1.89 24.72
C TYR A 145 -5.14 -0.98 24.10
N SER A 146 -4.44 -0.25 24.96
CA SER A 146 -3.23 0.50 24.63
C SER A 146 -2.02 -0.44 24.41
N GLU A 147 -0.88 0.14 24.02
CA GLU A 147 0.38 -0.60 23.90
C GLU A 147 0.87 -1.23 25.21
N ASP A 148 0.55 -0.65 26.37
CA ASP A 148 0.93 -1.20 27.70
C ASP A 148 -0.07 -2.23 28.25
N GLY A 149 -1.13 -2.54 27.50
CA GLY A 149 -2.16 -3.50 27.87
C GLY A 149 -3.28 -2.94 28.76
N THR A 150 -3.27 -1.63 29.04
CA THR A 150 -4.38 -0.98 29.74
C THR A 150 -5.57 -0.79 28.79
N LYS A 151 -6.79 -0.82 29.35
CA LYS A 151 -8.00 -0.64 28.55
C LYS A 151 -8.04 0.77 27.97
N TRP A 152 -8.19 0.87 26.64
CA TRP A 152 -8.29 2.16 25.97
C TRP A 152 -9.55 2.89 26.46
N SER A 153 -9.40 4.18 26.78
CA SER A 153 -10.43 4.96 27.48
C SER A 153 -10.26 6.45 27.24
N LEU A 154 -11.19 7.27 27.73
CA LEU A 154 -11.12 8.74 27.63
C LEU A 154 -9.75 9.31 28.03
N LYS A 155 -9.12 8.79 29.09
CA LYS A 155 -7.78 9.24 29.54
C LYS A 155 -6.71 9.14 28.44
N HIS A 156 -6.82 8.14 27.58
CA HIS A 156 -5.88 7.96 26.48
C HIS A 156 -6.11 8.96 25.36
N TYR A 157 -7.38 9.19 24.99
CA TYR A 157 -7.75 10.21 24.01
C TYR A 157 -7.32 11.61 24.47
N THR A 158 -7.59 11.97 25.74
CA THR A 158 -7.14 13.25 26.30
C THR A 158 -5.61 13.33 26.33
N ARG A 159 -4.90 12.25 26.67
CA ARG A 159 -3.44 12.24 26.67
C ARG A 159 -2.84 12.48 25.28
N VAL A 160 -3.44 11.91 24.23
CA VAL A 160 -3.04 12.17 22.84
C VAL A 160 -3.25 13.64 22.49
N ALA A 161 -4.43 14.19 22.78
CA ALA A 161 -4.74 15.59 22.51
C ALA A 161 -3.81 16.56 23.24
N SER A 162 -3.64 16.38 24.56
CA SER A 162 -2.79 17.25 25.38
C SER A 162 -1.35 17.21 24.92
N ALA A 163 -0.79 16.04 24.61
CA ALA A 163 0.59 15.93 24.17
C ALA A 163 0.84 16.65 22.84
N VAL A 164 -0.12 16.57 21.90
CA VAL A 164 -0.02 17.31 20.63
C VAL A 164 -0.13 18.80 20.86
N LYS A 165 -1.08 19.26 21.70
CA LYS A 165 -1.29 20.69 21.96
C LYS A 165 -0.16 21.31 22.79
N GLU A 166 0.42 20.57 23.73
CA GLU A 166 1.60 20.98 24.50
C GLU A 166 2.81 21.21 23.58
N ALA A 167 3.04 20.32 22.60
CA ALA A 167 4.17 20.43 21.68
C ALA A 167 3.95 21.44 20.53
N CYS A 168 2.70 21.57 20.06
CA CYS A 168 2.31 22.41 18.93
C CYS A 168 1.10 23.29 19.29
N PRO A 169 1.25 24.30 20.18
CA PRO A 169 0.12 25.06 20.72
C PRO A 169 -0.65 25.86 19.66
N ASN A 170 0.02 26.26 18.58
CA ASN A 170 -0.56 27.05 17.50
C ASN A 170 -1.22 26.20 16.40
N LEU A 171 -1.07 24.87 16.46
CA LEU A 171 -1.65 23.97 15.47
C LEU A 171 -3.10 23.68 15.84
N HIS A 172 -4.02 23.81 14.88
CA HIS A 172 -5.42 23.45 15.08
C HIS A 172 -5.55 21.93 15.16
N LEU A 173 -6.07 21.42 16.27
CA LEU A 173 -6.28 20.00 16.50
C LEU A 173 -7.71 19.61 16.13
N HIS A 174 -7.87 19.09 14.91
CA HIS A 174 -9.12 18.53 14.39
C HIS A 174 -9.18 17.03 14.71
N ALA A 175 -9.74 16.63 15.85
CA ALA A 175 -9.52 15.27 16.37
C ALA A 175 -10.79 14.53 16.80
N PHE A 176 -10.72 13.21 16.59
CA PHE A 176 -11.65 12.17 17.03
C PHE A 176 -13.04 12.26 16.40
N SER A 177 -13.42 11.24 15.65
CA SER A 177 -14.76 11.13 15.08
C SER A 177 -15.85 10.95 16.17
N PRO A 178 -17.14 11.19 15.85
CA PRO A 178 -18.26 10.85 16.71
C PRO A 178 -18.23 9.41 17.27
N GLU A 179 -17.74 8.43 16.49
CA GLU A 179 -17.60 7.05 16.97
C GLU A 179 -16.48 6.91 18.02
N GLU A 180 -15.36 7.62 17.86
CA GLU A 180 -14.26 7.64 18.86
C GLU A 180 -14.68 8.35 20.15
N VAL A 181 -15.43 9.44 20.04
CA VAL A 181 -16.00 10.17 21.18
C VAL A 181 -17.03 9.30 21.90
N TRP A 182 -17.88 8.60 21.16
CA TRP A 182 -18.84 7.65 21.73
C TRP A 182 -18.14 6.48 22.42
N HIS A 183 -17.03 5.99 21.86
CA HIS A 183 -16.19 4.99 22.49
C HIS A 183 -15.53 5.50 23.78
N ALA A 184 -15.01 6.74 23.78
CA ALA A 184 -14.47 7.39 24.98
C ALA A 184 -15.53 7.58 26.07
N HIS A 185 -16.75 7.92 25.68
CA HIS A 185 -17.91 8.03 26.57
C HIS A 185 -18.27 6.68 27.20
N GLY A 186 -18.42 5.63 26.39
CA GLY A 186 -18.79 4.28 26.87
C GLY A 186 -17.75 3.61 27.78
N THR A 187 -16.51 4.10 27.80
CA THR A 187 -15.43 3.60 28.67
C THR A 187 -15.32 4.37 29.99
N SER A 188 -16.09 5.45 30.16
CA SER A 188 -16.04 6.34 31.33
C SER A 188 -17.37 6.24 32.09
N SER A 189 -17.46 5.29 33.03
CA SER A 189 -18.72 4.95 33.73
C SER A 189 -19.33 6.08 34.60
N SER A 190 -18.64 7.20 34.77
CA SER A 190 -19.05 8.29 35.68
C SER A 190 -19.42 9.62 35.00
N ASN A 191 -19.13 9.79 33.70
CA ASN A 191 -19.19 11.10 33.04
C ASN A 191 -20.10 11.03 31.79
N GLY A 192 -21.18 11.81 31.77
CA GLY A 192 -22.06 11.90 30.60
C GLY A 192 -21.34 12.36 29.33
N LEU A 193 -21.99 12.26 28.17
CA LEU A 193 -21.41 12.62 26.87
C LEU A 193 -20.83 14.05 26.86
N GLY A 194 -21.53 15.02 27.44
CA GLY A 194 -21.04 16.40 27.55
C GLY A 194 -19.75 16.53 28.39
N ALA A 195 -19.63 15.79 29.48
CA ALA A 195 -18.41 15.78 30.30
C ALA A 195 -17.24 15.09 29.57
N THR A 196 -17.52 14.07 28.76
CA THR A 196 -16.53 13.42 27.89
C THR A 196 -16.00 14.42 26.84
N ILE A 197 -16.89 15.15 26.18
CA ILE A 197 -16.54 16.15 25.17
C ILE A 197 -15.77 17.32 25.80
N ASN A 198 -16.20 17.83 26.96
CA ASN A 198 -15.45 18.87 27.68
C ASN A 198 -14.04 18.42 28.06
N ALA A 199 -13.86 17.18 28.53
CA ALA A 199 -12.53 16.67 28.82
C ALA A 199 -11.62 16.64 27.58
N LEU A 200 -12.16 16.35 26.39
CA LEU A 200 -11.42 16.42 25.13
C LEU A 200 -11.11 17.87 24.74
N LYS A 201 -12.06 18.79 24.93
CA LYS A 201 -11.86 20.24 24.72
C LYS A 201 -10.76 20.80 25.61
N ASP A 202 -10.83 20.51 26.91
CA ASP A 202 -9.84 20.93 27.91
C ASP A 202 -8.46 20.33 27.62
N ALA A 203 -8.42 19.14 27.02
CA ALA A 203 -7.19 18.51 26.56
C ALA A 203 -6.61 19.14 25.28
N GLY A 204 -7.32 20.08 24.64
CA GLY A 204 -6.84 20.84 23.49
C GLY A 204 -7.46 20.46 22.14
N VAL A 205 -8.56 19.70 22.11
CA VAL A 205 -9.31 19.45 20.86
C VAL A 205 -10.06 20.71 20.45
N ASP A 206 -9.70 21.27 19.29
CA ASP A 206 -10.24 22.54 18.79
C ASP A 206 -11.50 22.34 17.92
N SER A 207 -11.60 21.21 17.20
CA SER A 207 -12.80 20.85 16.42
C SER A 207 -12.89 19.33 16.19
N MET A 208 -14.09 18.85 15.81
CA MET A 208 -14.35 17.42 15.62
C MET A 208 -14.61 17.03 14.15
N PRO A 209 -13.95 15.99 13.61
CA PRO A 209 -14.26 15.47 12.28
C PRO A 209 -15.67 14.85 12.20
N GLY A 210 -16.46 15.23 11.19
CA GLY A 210 -17.82 14.74 10.96
C GLY A 210 -17.95 13.35 10.34
N THR A 211 -16.92 12.51 10.47
CA THR A 211 -16.92 11.15 9.92
C THR A 211 -17.81 10.21 10.74
N SER A 212 -17.89 8.93 10.34
CA SER A 212 -18.78 7.92 10.92
C SER A 212 -20.28 8.14 10.66
N ALA A 213 -20.62 9.15 9.84
CA ALA A 213 -21.96 9.42 9.36
C ALA A 213 -22.38 8.45 8.24
N GLU A 214 -21.47 8.15 7.30
CA GLU A 214 -21.75 7.34 6.10
C GLU A 214 -23.07 7.74 5.43
N ILE A 215 -24.10 6.90 5.50
CA ILE A 215 -25.50 7.33 5.41
C ILE A 215 -26.11 7.22 6.82
N LEU A 216 -26.84 8.27 7.25
CA LEU A 216 -27.53 8.34 8.53
C LEU A 216 -28.91 7.67 8.42
N ASP A 217 -28.85 6.37 8.15
CA ASP A 217 -29.98 5.45 8.04
C ASP A 217 -29.58 4.14 8.73
N ASP A 218 -30.28 3.74 9.78
CA ASP A 218 -29.83 2.64 10.64
C ASP A 218 -29.87 1.28 9.92
N ASP A 219 -30.80 1.08 8.98
CA ASP A 219 -30.87 -0.16 8.19
C ASP A 219 -29.66 -0.28 7.24
N LEU A 220 -29.31 0.80 6.54
CA LEU A 220 -28.09 0.82 5.72
C LEU A 220 -26.82 0.70 6.57
N ARG A 221 -26.78 1.33 7.75
CA ARG A 221 -25.65 1.21 8.68
C ARG A 221 -25.50 -0.22 9.18
N HIS A 222 -26.59 -0.96 9.41
CA HIS A 222 -26.52 -2.37 9.76
C HIS A 222 -25.93 -3.25 8.66
N ILE A 223 -26.19 -2.91 7.39
CA ILE A 223 -25.58 -3.58 6.22
C ILE A 223 -24.08 -3.26 6.13
N LEU A 224 -23.72 -1.99 6.30
CA LEU A 224 -22.36 -1.47 6.04
C LEU A 224 -21.39 -1.68 7.22
N ALA A 225 -21.86 -1.52 8.45
CA ALA A 225 -21.03 -1.47 9.65
C ALA A 225 -21.80 -1.86 10.92
N LYS A 226 -22.04 -3.15 11.10
CA LYS A 226 -22.73 -3.69 12.29
C LYS A 226 -22.03 -3.26 13.59
N GLY A 227 -22.82 -2.71 14.53
CA GLY A 227 -22.35 -2.34 15.86
C GLY A 227 -21.72 -0.96 15.97
N ARG A 228 -21.68 -0.16 14.91
CA ARG A 228 -21.37 1.28 14.99
C ARG A 228 -22.46 2.06 15.74
N LEU A 229 -22.16 3.32 16.08
CA LEU A 229 -23.15 4.22 16.66
C LEU A 229 -24.39 4.33 15.76
N SER A 230 -25.58 4.41 16.36
CA SER A 230 -26.83 4.66 15.62
C SER A 230 -26.92 6.09 15.14
N THR A 231 -27.85 6.36 14.23
CA THR A 231 -28.16 7.69 13.72
C THR A 231 -28.50 8.65 14.86
N LYS A 232 -29.31 8.20 15.82
CA LYS A 232 -29.63 8.98 17.03
C LYS A 232 -28.38 9.31 17.85
N GLN A 233 -27.49 8.33 18.08
CA GLN A 233 -26.26 8.55 18.85
C GLN A 233 -25.31 9.52 18.15
N TRP A 234 -25.23 9.45 16.82
CA TRP A 234 -24.46 10.40 16.03
C TRP A 234 -25.02 11.82 16.18
N ILE A 235 -26.35 11.98 16.05
CA ILE A 235 -27.04 13.27 16.25
C ILE A 235 -26.80 13.81 17.66
N ASP A 236 -26.95 12.98 18.69
CA ASP A 236 -26.74 13.38 20.08
C ASP A 236 -25.30 13.85 20.32
N CYS A 237 -24.32 13.16 19.74
CA CYS A 237 -22.91 13.56 19.79
C CYS A 237 -22.67 14.93 19.14
N ILE A 238 -23.18 15.14 17.93
CA ILE A 238 -23.02 16.41 17.22
C ILE A 238 -23.71 17.56 17.95
N ARG A 239 -24.97 17.38 18.36
CA ARG A 239 -25.71 18.42 19.11
C ARG A 239 -25.00 18.82 20.40
N THR A 240 -24.51 17.83 21.14
CA THR A 240 -23.76 18.08 22.40
C THR A 240 -22.43 18.78 22.12
N THR A 241 -21.73 18.39 21.06
CA THR A 241 -20.47 19.02 20.64
C THR A 241 -20.69 20.50 20.29
N HIS A 242 -21.70 20.79 19.47
CA HIS A 242 -22.06 22.16 19.10
C HIS A 242 -22.53 22.99 20.30
N SER A 243 -23.32 22.42 21.23
CA SER A 243 -23.77 23.15 22.42
C SER A 243 -22.63 23.51 23.38
N LEU A 244 -21.49 22.82 23.28
CA LEU A 244 -20.26 23.11 24.03
C LEU A 244 -19.32 24.05 23.26
N GLY A 245 -19.77 24.59 22.12
CA GLY A 245 -19.03 25.55 21.30
C GLY A 245 -17.87 24.93 20.53
N ILE A 246 -17.89 23.63 20.28
CA ILE A 246 -16.88 22.95 19.46
C ILE A 246 -17.46 22.77 18.06
N PRO A 247 -16.85 23.35 17.01
CA PRO A 247 -17.32 23.17 15.64
C PRO A 247 -17.01 21.76 15.14
N THR A 248 -17.80 21.27 14.18
CA THR A 248 -17.54 19.99 13.52
C THR A 248 -17.59 20.11 12.00
N THR A 249 -16.99 19.15 11.29
CA THR A 249 -17.27 18.97 9.87
C THR A 249 -18.47 18.03 9.70
N SER A 250 -18.92 17.77 8.47
CA SER A 250 -19.97 16.78 8.16
C SER A 250 -19.62 16.02 6.89
N THR A 251 -19.97 14.73 6.82
CA THR A 251 -19.57 13.86 5.71
C THR A 251 -20.70 12.93 5.28
N MET A 252 -20.68 12.48 4.03
CA MET A 252 -21.62 11.48 3.52
C MET A 252 -20.92 10.56 2.53
N MET A 253 -20.84 9.27 2.86
CA MET A 253 -20.35 8.27 1.91
C MET A 253 -21.48 7.83 0.99
N PHE A 254 -21.25 7.80 -0.33
CA PHE A 254 -22.26 7.46 -1.32
C PHE A 254 -21.70 6.63 -2.48
N GLY A 255 -22.59 6.05 -3.28
CA GLY A 255 -22.31 5.15 -4.39
C GLY A 255 -22.20 3.68 -4.00
N HIS A 256 -22.76 3.27 -2.86
CA HIS A 256 -22.74 1.89 -2.36
C HIS A 256 -24.10 1.18 -2.54
N VAL A 257 -24.86 0.94 -1.47
CA VAL A 257 -26.18 0.27 -1.48
C VAL A 257 -27.37 1.23 -1.39
N GLU A 258 -27.11 2.52 -1.20
CA GLU A 258 -28.13 3.53 -0.91
C GLU A 258 -28.95 3.91 -2.14
N THR A 259 -30.07 4.59 -1.90
CA THR A 259 -30.95 5.13 -2.94
C THR A 259 -30.91 6.66 -2.91
N PRO A 260 -31.40 7.35 -3.96
CA PRO A 260 -31.50 8.81 -3.93
C PRO A 260 -32.26 9.36 -2.73
N HIS A 261 -33.30 8.67 -2.25
CA HIS A 261 -34.06 9.04 -1.04
C HIS A 261 -33.22 8.96 0.23
N HIS A 262 -32.33 7.98 0.36
CA HIS A 262 -31.43 7.89 1.49
C HIS A 262 -30.43 9.08 1.52
N ILE A 263 -29.88 9.45 0.36
CA ILE A 263 -29.02 10.64 0.22
C ILE A 263 -29.81 11.91 0.54
N ALA A 264 -31.05 12.01 0.04
CA ALA A 264 -31.93 13.14 0.31
C ALA A 264 -32.21 13.31 1.81
N ALA A 265 -32.57 12.23 2.49
CA ALA A 265 -32.81 12.23 3.93
C ALA A 265 -31.56 12.68 4.71
N HIS A 266 -30.37 12.19 4.32
CA HIS A 266 -29.12 12.60 4.94
C HIS A 266 -28.86 14.11 4.79
N LEU A 267 -28.99 14.66 3.57
CA LEU A 267 -28.76 16.09 3.31
C LEU A 267 -29.74 16.99 4.07
N LEU A 268 -31.02 16.61 4.11
CA LEU A 268 -32.04 17.34 4.86
C LEU A 268 -31.77 17.29 6.37
N LEU A 269 -31.37 16.13 6.90
CA LEU A 269 -30.97 15.99 8.30
C LEU A 269 -29.81 16.92 8.67
N LEU A 270 -28.74 16.97 7.85
CA LEU A 270 -27.61 17.87 8.08
C LEU A 270 -28.03 19.35 8.02
N ARG A 271 -28.86 19.72 7.04
CA ARG A 271 -29.41 21.08 6.90
C ARG A 271 -30.17 21.50 8.15
N ASP A 272 -31.06 20.64 8.64
CA ASP A 272 -31.94 20.96 9.76
C ASP A 272 -31.16 20.96 11.09
N LEU A 273 -30.17 20.08 11.25
CA LEU A 273 -29.20 20.16 12.35
C LEU A 273 -28.40 21.46 12.31
N GLN A 274 -27.93 21.87 11.13
CA GLN A 274 -27.18 23.12 11.01
C GLN A 274 -28.01 24.34 11.39
N ARG A 275 -29.29 24.39 10.99
CA ARG A 275 -30.19 25.48 11.37
C ARG A 275 -30.38 25.60 12.88
N THR A 276 -30.37 24.46 13.58
CA THR A 276 -30.61 24.44 15.02
C THR A 276 -29.35 24.61 15.85
N THR A 277 -28.19 24.23 15.33
CA THR A 277 -26.94 24.19 16.10
C THR A 277 -25.84 25.10 15.58
N GLY A 278 -25.83 25.44 14.29
CA GLY A 278 -24.86 26.34 13.65
C GLY A 278 -23.40 25.88 13.66
N GLY A 279 -23.12 24.65 14.10
CA GLY A 279 -21.75 24.22 14.40
C GLY A 279 -20.99 23.54 13.26
N PHE A 280 -21.64 23.20 12.13
CA PHE A 280 -20.95 22.62 10.99
C PHE A 280 -20.15 23.67 10.23
N THR A 281 -18.88 23.39 9.97
CA THR A 281 -17.99 24.24 9.16
C THR A 281 -18.02 23.88 7.68
N GLU A 282 -18.22 22.61 7.34
CA GLU A 282 -18.24 22.11 5.97
C GLU A 282 -19.05 20.83 5.79
N PHE A 283 -19.36 20.52 4.53
CA PHE A 283 -19.89 19.24 4.09
C PHE A 283 -18.97 18.59 3.04
N VAL A 284 -18.69 17.30 3.24
CA VAL A 284 -17.81 16.50 2.36
C VAL A 284 -18.56 15.29 1.81
N PRO A 285 -18.99 15.32 0.53
CA PRO A 285 -19.44 14.12 -0.18
C PRO A 285 -18.25 13.19 -0.47
N LEU A 286 -18.37 11.92 -0.10
CA LEU A 286 -17.30 10.92 -0.20
C LEU A 286 -17.72 9.75 -1.10
N PRO A 287 -17.27 9.69 -2.36
CA PRO A 287 -17.46 8.52 -3.20
C PRO A 287 -16.90 7.25 -2.55
N PHE A 288 -17.71 6.18 -2.54
CA PHE A 288 -17.31 4.86 -2.07
C PHE A 288 -16.25 4.27 -3.01
N VAL A 289 -15.11 3.84 -2.45
CA VAL A 289 -14.01 3.19 -3.17
C VAL A 289 -14.04 1.69 -2.84
N PRO A 290 -14.40 0.81 -3.79
CA PRO A 290 -14.72 -0.58 -3.49
C PRO A 290 -13.53 -1.54 -3.48
N HIS A 291 -12.42 -1.20 -4.14
CA HIS A 291 -11.40 -2.16 -4.62
C HIS A 291 -10.81 -3.09 -3.56
N THR A 292 -10.67 -2.61 -2.32
CA THR A 292 -10.13 -3.38 -1.19
C THR A 292 -11.12 -3.50 -0.03
N ALA A 293 -12.33 -2.96 -0.19
CA ALA A 293 -13.34 -2.97 0.86
C ALA A 293 -13.83 -4.42 1.10
N PRO A 294 -13.76 -4.97 2.33
CA PRO A 294 -14.16 -6.34 2.63
C PRO A 294 -15.57 -6.72 2.14
N ILE A 295 -16.52 -5.79 2.24
CA ILE A 295 -17.92 -5.97 1.82
C ILE A 295 -18.04 -6.16 0.30
N TYR A 296 -17.15 -5.53 -0.47
CA TYR A 296 -17.08 -5.66 -1.92
C TYR A 296 -16.37 -6.96 -2.32
N LEU A 297 -15.22 -7.24 -1.70
CA LEU A 297 -14.44 -8.46 -1.96
C LEU A 297 -15.21 -9.75 -1.64
N ASN A 298 -16.04 -9.73 -0.59
CA ASN A 298 -16.82 -10.90 -0.20
C ASN A 298 -18.02 -11.18 -1.14
N GLY A 299 -18.50 -10.18 -1.90
CA GLY A 299 -19.59 -10.34 -2.87
C GLY A 299 -20.96 -10.73 -2.30
N LYS A 300 -21.16 -10.70 -0.97
CA LYS A 300 -22.37 -11.25 -0.31
C LYS A 300 -23.54 -10.27 -0.17
N VAL A 301 -23.30 -8.97 -0.32
CA VAL A 301 -24.34 -7.95 -0.11
C VAL A 301 -25.05 -7.67 -1.43
N LYS A 302 -26.33 -8.04 -1.50
CA LYS A 302 -27.18 -7.78 -2.66
C LYS A 302 -27.34 -6.27 -2.85
N GLY A 303 -27.18 -5.80 -4.08
CA GLY A 303 -27.33 -4.38 -4.44
C GLY A 303 -26.12 -3.50 -4.10
N LEU A 304 -25.02 -4.06 -3.60
CA LEU A 304 -23.77 -3.33 -3.44
C LEU A 304 -23.20 -2.94 -4.80
N ARG A 305 -22.94 -1.65 -4.99
CA ARG A 305 -22.39 -1.09 -6.24
C ARG A 305 -20.88 -0.88 -6.16
N PRO A 306 -20.17 -0.89 -7.29
CA PRO A 306 -18.72 -0.64 -7.37
C PRO A 306 -18.38 0.87 -7.31
N GLY A 307 -19.04 1.63 -6.44
CA GLY A 307 -18.90 3.09 -6.35
C GLY A 307 -19.89 3.87 -7.21
N PRO A 308 -19.85 5.22 -7.15
CA PRO A 308 -20.70 6.08 -7.98
C PRO A 308 -20.15 6.25 -9.40
N THR A 309 -21.05 6.49 -10.36
CA THR A 309 -20.69 6.94 -11.70
C THR A 309 -20.28 8.42 -11.72
N ASP A 310 -19.66 8.88 -12.80
CA ASP A 310 -19.33 10.31 -12.98
C ASP A 310 -20.57 11.22 -12.90
N ASP A 311 -21.69 10.79 -13.50
CA ASP A 311 -22.98 11.50 -13.45
C ASP A 311 -23.52 11.59 -12.02
N GLU A 312 -23.31 10.54 -11.22
CA GLU A 312 -23.68 10.51 -9.79
C GLU A 312 -22.80 11.43 -8.95
N ILE A 313 -21.50 11.44 -9.21
CA ILE A 313 -20.59 12.38 -8.57
C ILE A 313 -21.05 13.81 -8.84
N ILE A 314 -21.36 14.16 -10.08
CA ILE A 314 -21.84 15.51 -10.45
C ILE A 314 -23.17 15.83 -9.76
N SER A 315 -24.17 14.95 -9.91
CA SER A 315 -25.52 15.20 -9.38
C SER A 315 -25.55 15.31 -7.86
N VAL A 316 -24.81 14.45 -7.13
CA VAL A 316 -24.74 14.50 -5.67
C VAL A 316 -24.09 15.81 -5.19
N HIS A 317 -22.98 16.24 -5.78
CA HIS A 317 -22.32 17.49 -5.35
C HIS A 317 -23.19 18.73 -5.65
N ALA A 318 -23.81 18.79 -6.84
CA ALA A 318 -24.69 19.90 -7.20
C ALA A 318 -25.97 19.93 -6.35
N ALA A 319 -26.60 18.77 -6.11
CA ALA A 319 -27.74 18.65 -5.20
C ALA A 319 -27.36 19.08 -3.78
N SER A 320 -26.18 18.70 -3.30
CA SER A 320 -25.68 19.10 -1.97
C SER A 320 -25.56 20.62 -1.85
N ARG A 321 -25.00 21.29 -2.86
CA ARG A 321 -24.97 22.77 -2.91
C ARG A 321 -26.37 23.37 -2.87
N ILE A 322 -27.30 22.84 -3.66
CA ILE A 322 -28.67 23.36 -3.71
C ILE A 322 -29.37 23.18 -2.37
N VAL A 323 -29.26 22.02 -1.74
CA VAL A 323 -29.95 21.72 -0.48
C VAL A 323 -29.35 22.49 0.69
N LEU A 324 -28.03 22.61 0.75
CA LEU A 324 -27.31 23.20 1.88
C LEU A 324 -27.05 24.71 1.76
N ALA A 325 -27.41 25.33 0.63
CA ALA A 325 -27.24 26.76 0.41
C ALA A 325 -27.81 27.61 1.57
N GLY A 326 -26.99 28.50 2.12
CA GLY A 326 -27.37 29.36 3.24
C GLY A 326 -27.39 28.67 4.61
N THR A 327 -26.97 27.41 4.69
CA THR A 327 -26.81 26.67 5.96
C THR A 327 -25.38 26.15 6.12
N ILE A 328 -24.92 25.28 5.21
CA ILE A 328 -23.53 24.79 5.13
C ILE A 328 -22.96 25.23 3.80
N ASP A 329 -22.26 26.36 3.81
CA ASP A 329 -21.82 27.00 2.57
C ASP A 329 -20.48 26.48 2.05
N ASN A 330 -19.72 25.75 2.85
CA ASN A 330 -18.47 25.14 2.43
C ASN A 330 -18.70 23.69 2.01
N ILE A 331 -18.49 23.41 0.71
CA ILE A 331 -18.59 22.06 0.15
C ILE A 331 -17.24 21.70 -0.46
N GLN A 332 -16.66 20.62 0.08
CA GLN A 332 -15.32 20.17 -0.25
C GLN A 332 -15.32 19.15 -1.39
N CYS A 333 -14.39 19.31 -2.33
CA CYS A 333 -13.99 18.29 -3.28
C CYS A 333 -12.99 17.34 -2.59
N SER A 334 -13.42 16.11 -2.26
CA SER A 334 -12.50 15.11 -1.70
C SER A 334 -11.56 14.55 -2.78
N TRP A 335 -10.52 15.30 -3.16
CA TRP A 335 -9.56 14.93 -4.22
C TRP A 335 -8.88 13.58 -4.04
N PRO A 336 -8.63 13.02 -2.84
CA PRO A 336 -8.09 11.66 -2.73
C PRO A 336 -9.03 10.59 -3.28
N LYS A 337 -10.35 10.86 -3.31
CA LYS A 337 -11.38 9.92 -3.79
C LYS A 337 -11.65 10.06 -5.28
N VAL A 338 -11.61 11.28 -5.82
CA VAL A 338 -12.01 11.58 -7.21
C VAL A 338 -10.84 11.99 -8.12
N GLY A 339 -9.67 12.26 -7.54
CA GLY A 339 -8.52 12.83 -8.23
C GLY A 339 -8.62 14.34 -8.46
N LEU A 340 -7.46 15.00 -8.60
CA LEU A 340 -7.41 16.46 -8.81
C LEU A 340 -8.10 16.93 -10.10
N GLY A 341 -8.13 16.09 -11.14
CA GLY A 341 -8.85 16.39 -12.38
C GLY A 341 -10.34 16.56 -12.17
N LYS A 342 -11.00 15.56 -11.56
CA LYS A 342 -12.43 15.63 -11.23
C LYS A 342 -12.71 16.68 -10.14
N ALA A 343 -11.85 16.81 -9.14
CA ALA A 343 -11.97 17.85 -8.13
C ALA A 343 -11.99 19.26 -8.74
N THR A 344 -11.18 19.49 -9.79
CA THR A 344 -11.19 20.73 -10.58
C THR A 344 -12.53 20.93 -11.31
N GLU A 345 -13.09 19.88 -11.92
CA GLU A 345 -14.41 19.94 -12.57
C GLU A 345 -15.53 20.28 -11.57
N LEU A 346 -15.47 19.71 -10.36
CA LEU A 346 -16.48 19.91 -9.31
C LEU A 346 -16.54 21.36 -8.77
N LEU A 347 -15.51 22.18 -8.99
CA LEU A 347 -15.53 23.62 -8.67
C LEU A 347 -16.49 24.43 -9.56
N SER A 348 -17.00 23.82 -10.63
CA SER A 348 -18.08 24.36 -11.48
C SER A 348 -19.43 23.66 -11.23
N VAL A 349 -19.49 22.80 -10.21
CA VAL A 349 -20.65 21.97 -9.84
C VAL A 349 -21.12 22.32 -8.41
N GLY A 350 -20.65 23.43 -7.86
CA GLY A 350 -21.08 23.94 -6.55
C GLY A 350 -20.08 23.76 -5.40
N CYS A 351 -18.96 23.08 -5.61
CA CYS A 351 -17.89 23.04 -4.61
C CYS A 351 -17.10 24.35 -4.56
N ASN A 352 -16.59 24.69 -3.38
CA ASN A 352 -15.77 25.89 -3.16
C ASN A 352 -14.49 25.61 -2.35
N ASP A 353 -14.19 24.35 -2.08
CA ASP A 353 -13.06 23.97 -1.25
C ASP A 353 -12.39 22.72 -1.83
N LEU A 354 -11.07 22.74 -1.95
CA LEU A 354 -10.28 21.60 -2.43
C LEU A 354 -9.77 20.73 -1.27
N GLY A 355 -10.08 21.11 -0.03
CA GLY A 355 -9.70 20.37 1.17
C GLY A 355 -8.25 20.52 1.55
N GLY A 356 -7.64 19.44 2.03
CA GLY A 356 -6.30 19.46 2.62
C GLY A 356 -5.15 19.15 1.67
N THR A 357 -3.93 19.56 2.04
CA THR A 357 -2.68 18.99 1.50
C THR A 357 -2.50 17.53 1.92
N LEU A 358 -3.12 17.13 3.04
CA LEU A 358 -3.23 15.76 3.56
C LEU A 358 -1.89 15.04 3.65
N MET A 359 -0.87 15.61 4.31
CA MET A 359 0.46 14.98 4.44
C MET A 359 0.40 13.58 5.10
N ASN A 360 0.09 12.52 4.34
CA ASN A 360 -0.29 11.15 4.71
C ASN A 360 -1.80 10.83 4.74
N GLU A 361 -2.45 10.77 3.59
CA GLU A 361 -3.79 10.18 3.50
C GLU A 361 -3.76 8.63 3.54
N SER A 362 -4.03 8.03 4.71
CA SER A 362 -3.91 6.57 4.90
C SER A 362 -5.21 5.79 4.66
N ILE A 363 -6.37 6.38 4.95
CA ILE A 363 -7.66 5.67 4.92
C ILE A 363 -8.12 5.44 3.48
N SER A 364 -7.99 6.46 2.61
CA SER A 364 -8.38 6.35 1.20
C SER A 364 -7.46 5.42 0.42
N ILE A 365 -6.16 5.41 0.74
CA ILE A 365 -5.19 4.45 0.18
C ILE A 365 -5.51 3.04 0.63
N ALA A 366 -5.79 2.85 1.93
CA ALA A 366 -6.20 1.54 2.43
C ALA A 366 -7.43 1.02 1.66
N ALA A 367 -8.38 1.89 1.32
CA ALA A 367 -9.56 1.59 0.50
C ALA A 367 -9.28 1.39 -1.01
N GLY A 368 -8.05 1.64 -1.48
CA GLY A 368 -7.61 1.41 -2.86
C GLY A 368 -7.68 2.64 -3.78
N ALA A 369 -7.73 3.86 -3.23
CA ALA A 369 -7.67 5.07 -4.03
C ALA A 369 -6.29 5.23 -4.71
N GLN A 370 -6.28 5.69 -5.97
CA GLN A 370 -5.05 5.78 -6.79
C GLN A 370 -4.48 7.21 -6.92
N HIS A 371 -5.10 8.21 -6.28
CA HIS A 371 -4.87 9.62 -6.61
C HIS A 371 -3.82 10.35 -5.74
N GLY A 372 -3.14 9.63 -4.83
CA GLY A 372 -2.00 10.14 -4.06
C GLY A 372 -2.27 10.27 -2.55
N GLN A 373 -1.20 10.52 -1.79
CA GLN A 373 -1.19 10.63 -0.31
C GLN A 373 -0.85 12.02 0.20
N CYS A 374 -0.57 12.97 -0.71
CA CYS A 374 -0.23 14.35 -0.42
C CYS A 374 -0.42 15.16 -1.70
N ALA A 375 -1.05 16.32 -1.61
CA ALA A 375 -1.09 17.31 -2.69
C ALA A 375 -0.38 18.57 -2.21
N SER A 376 0.56 19.08 -3.00
CA SER A 376 1.26 20.33 -2.70
C SER A 376 0.32 21.53 -2.79
N PRO A 377 0.55 22.62 -2.04
CA PRO A 377 -0.19 23.88 -2.20
C PRO A 377 -0.21 24.35 -3.65
N ARG A 378 0.89 24.21 -4.38
CA ARG A 378 0.96 24.52 -5.82
C ARG A 378 0.01 23.69 -6.67
N GLU A 379 -0.13 22.39 -6.42
CA GLU A 379 -1.08 21.54 -7.15
C GLU A 379 -2.54 21.96 -6.91
N LEU A 380 -2.90 22.24 -5.65
CA LEU A 380 -4.23 22.72 -5.28
C LEU A 380 -4.52 24.11 -5.87
N LYS A 381 -3.53 25.01 -5.83
CA LYS A 381 -3.57 26.33 -6.49
C LYS A 381 -3.85 26.18 -7.98
N ASN A 382 -3.09 25.32 -8.66
CA ASN A 382 -3.24 25.07 -10.08
C ASN A 382 -4.61 24.48 -10.42
N ALA A 383 -5.15 23.57 -9.60
CA ALA A 383 -6.50 23.04 -9.77
C ALA A 383 -7.55 24.16 -9.75
N ALA A 384 -7.53 25.03 -8.73
CA ALA A 384 -8.45 26.17 -8.67
C ALA A 384 -8.29 27.14 -9.86
N MET A 385 -7.06 27.52 -10.22
CA MET A 385 -6.81 28.40 -11.36
C MET A 385 -7.26 27.79 -12.70
N ASN A 386 -7.08 26.48 -12.88
CA ASN A 386 -7.54 25.77 -14.07
C ASN A 386 -9.08 25.75 -14.18
N ALA A 387 -9.79 25.84 -13.05
CA ALA A 387 -11.24 26.06 -13.01
C ALA A 387 -11.64 27.54 -13.16
N GLY A 388 -10.69 28.46 -13.34
CA GLY A 388 -10.95 29.91 -13.42
C GLY A 388 -11.28 30.55 -12.08
N ARG A 389 -10.83 29.96 -10.96
CA ARG A 389 -11.11 30.41 -9.59
C ARG A 389 -9.89 31.01 -8.91
N LYS A 390 -10.12 31.76 -7.82
CA LYS A 390 -9.08 32.40 -6.99
C LYS A 390 -8.71 31.49 -5.80
N PRO A 391 -7.50 30.91 -5.78
CA PRO A 391 -7.06 30.00 -4.71
C PRO A 391 -6.61 30.73 -3.46
N HIS A 392 -7.25 30.51 -2.32
CA HIS A 392 -6.84 31.05 -1.02
C HIS A 392 -6.51 29.93 -0.02
N GLN A 393 -5.51 30.16 0.85
CA GLN A 393 -5.27 29.28 2.00
C GLN A 393 -6.23 29.66 3.14
N ARG A 394 -6.95 28.68 3.69
CA ARG A 394 -7.80 28.82 4.88
C ARG A 394 -7.20 28.11 6.10
N ASN A 395 -7.72 28.43 7.29
CA ASN A 395 -7.61 27.55 8.46
C ASN A 395 -8.78 26.52 8.49
N THR A 396 -8.84 25.71 9.55
CA THR A 396 -9.89 24.70 9.76
C THR A 396 -11.29 25.31 9.90
N LEU A 397 -11.37 26.54 10.40
CA LEU A 397 -12.62 27.27 10.62
C LEU A 397 -13.01 28.17 9.43
N TYR A 398 -12.35 27.99 8.27
CA TYR A 398 -12.59 28.72 7.03
C TYR A 398 -12.25 30.23 7.04
N GLU A 399 -11.44 30.68 7.99
CA GLU A 399 -10.83 32.01 7.94
C GLU A 399 -9.68 32.00 6.92
N ILE A 400 -9.60 33.06 6.10
CA ILE A 400 -8.56 33.20 5.09
C ILE A 400 -7.25 33.61 5.76
N LEU A 401 -6.23 32.77 5.62
CA LEU A 401 -4.89 33.02 6.16
C LEU A 401 -3.97 33.70 5.14
N SER A 402 -4.12 33.35 3.86
CA SER A 402 -3.34 33.95 2.78
C SER A 402 -4.12 33.98 1.48
N GLU A 403 -4.16 35.13 0.83
CA GLU A 403 -4.63 35.30 -0.55
C GLU A 403 -3.58 34.84 -1.57
N ASP A 404 -2.30 34.88 -1.21
CA ASP A 404 -1.23 34.33 -2.03
C ASP A 404 -0.89 32.90 -1.60
N ALA A 405 -1.51 31.96 -2.29
CA ALA A 405 -1.23 30.53 -2.16
C ALA A 405 0.13 30.10 -2.76
N SER A 406 1.03 31.03 -3.14
CA SER A 406 2.34 30.73 -3.78
C SER A 406 3.37 30.10 -2.87
N VAL A 407 3.25 30.26 -1.55
CA VAL A 407 4.20 29.69 -0.59
C VAL A 407 3.90 28.20 -0.45
N ASP A 408 4.62 27.41 -1.25
CA ASP A 408 4.69 25.96 -1.08
C ASP A 408 5.13 25.64 0.35
N LEU A 409 4.69 24.47 0.84
CA LEU A 409 5.25 23.90 2.07
C LEU A 409 6.78 23.88 1.93
N LYS A 410 7.52 23.98 3.04
CA LYS A 410 8.98 23.75 3.06
C LYS A 410 9.31 22.26 2.81
N LEU A 411 8.75 21.69 1.75
CA LEU A 411 8.95 20.33 1.27
C LEU A 411 10.26 20.29 0.48
N GLU A 412 11.39 20.42 1.17
CA GLU A 412 12.62 19.81 0.66
C GLU A 412 12.44 18.29 0.75
N LYS A 413 11.88 17.67 -0.29
CA LYS A 413 11.84 16.20 -0.52
C LYS A 413 11.96 15.33 0.75
N SER A 414 11.11 15.56 1.75
CA SER A 414 11.24 14.83 3.01
C SER A 414 10.61 13.46 2.82
N HIS A 415 11.44 12.47 2.49
CA HIS A 415 11.04 11.07 2.29
C HIS A 415 10.57 10.38 3.58
N ASP A 416 10.48 11.09 4.71
CA ASP A 416 10.17 10.56 6.06
C ASP A 416 8.75 10.94 6.55
N LEU A 417 7.77 11.05 5.64
CA LEU A 417 6.39 11.23 6.07
C LEU A 417 5.77 9.91 6.57
N GLY A 418 6.26 8.73 6.14
CA GLY A 418 5.79 7.43 6.64
C GLY A 418 4.40 7.07 6.11
N SER A 419 4.36 6.43 4.94
CA SER A 419 3.12 6.03 4.26
C SER A 419 2.33 4.96 5.04
N PHE A 420 1.03 4.84 4.77
CA PHE A 420 0.20 3.76 5.34
C PHE A 420 0.80 2.37 5.11
N HIS A 421 1.28 2.09 3.88
CA HIS A 421 1.90 0.82 3.53
C HIS A 421 3.18 0.57 4.33
N SER A 422 4.00 1.62 4.55
CA SER A 422 5.19 1.53 5.40
C SER A 422 4.84 1.25 6.86
N LEU A 423 3.68 1.71 7.35
CA LEU A 423 3.23 1.47 8.72
C LEU A 423 2.75 0.04 8.94
N ILE A 424 1.91 -0.49 8.05
CA ILE A 424 1.40 -1.87 8.18
C ILE A 424 2.47 -2.93 7.90
N ALA A 425 3.47 -2.61 7.09
CA ALA A 425 4.62 -3.48 6.81
C ALA A 425 5.71 -3.43 7.89
N SER A 426 5.63 -2.50 8.84
CA SER A 426 6.65 -2.29 9.87
C SER A 426 6.30 -3.01 11.16
N ASP A 427 7.22 -3.84 11.66
CA ASP A 427 7.12 -4.43 13.00
C ASP A 427 7.31 -3.39 14.12
N ARG A 428 7.84 -2.20 13.79
CA ARG A 428 8.23 -1.17 14.77
C ARG A 428 7.09 -0.78 15.70
N TRP A 429 5.85 -0.78 15.19
CA TRP A 429 4.67 -0.31 15.89
C TRP A 429 3.56 -1.37 15.94
N ARG A 430 3.90 -2.65 15.76
CA ARG A 430 2.93 -3.73 15.65
C ARG A 430 2.07 -3.83 16.90
N ALA A 431 0.74 -3.78 16.74
CA ALA A 431 -0.20 -3.95 17.83
C ALA A 431 -0.13 -5.38 18.36
N ARG A 432 -0.02 -5.53 19.68
CA ARG A 432 0.07 -6.84 20.34
C ARG A 432 -1.30 -7.43 20.62
N ASP A 433 -1.40 -8.75 20.57
CA ASP A 433 -2.61 -9.46 20.99
C ASP A 433 -2.64 -9.61 22.52
N TYR A 434 -3.53 -8.85 23.17
CA TYR A 434 -3.74 -8.90 24.62
C TYR A 434 -4.92 -9.78 25.04
N SER A 435 -5.63 -10.40 24.09
CA SER A 435 -6.83 -11.21 24.36
C SER A 435 -6.53 -12.54 25.06
N ASN A 436 -5.26 -12.98 25.08
CA ASN A 436 -4.80 -14.24 25.69
C ASN A 436 -3.92 -14.05 26.95
N SER A 437 -4.05 -12.91 27.64
CA SER A 437 -3.18 -12.51 28.77
C SER A 437 -3.45 -13.19 30.12
N ARG A 438 -3.67 -14.52 30.16
CA ARG A 438 -3.64 -15.31 31.40
C ARG A 438 -2.35 -16.09 31.66
N ASN A 439 -1.39 -16.15 30.73
CA ASN A 439 -0.25 -17.06 30.91
C ASN A 439 1.15 -16.56 30.49
N GLN A 440 1.41 -15.25 30.43
CA GLN A 440 2.78 -14.75 30.26
C GLN A 440 3.06 -13.57 31.19
N ARG A 441 3.44 -13.88 32.44
CA ARG A 441 4.18 -12.95 33.28
C ARG A 441 5.57 -12.77 32.66
N ARG A 442 5.86 -11.53 32.27
CA ARG A 442 7.11 -11.05 31.68
C ARG A 442 8.32 -11.39 32.54
N THR A 443 9.34 -11.96 31.90
CA THR A 443 10.73 -11.57 32.18
C THR A 443 10.92 -10.17 31.61
N PHE A 444 11.21 -9.20 32.48
CA PHE A 444 11.68 -7.89 32.07
C PHE A 444 13.09 -8.06 31.49
N SER A 445 13.26 -7.84 30.20
CA SER A 445 14.55 -7.50 29.63
C SER A 445 14.47 -6.06 29.14
N THR A 446 15.26 -5.21 29.79
CA THR A 446 15.60 -3.86 29.37
C THR A 446 16.21 -3.90 27.97
N TYR A 447 15.47 -3.52 26.93
CA TYR A 447 16.06 -3.30 25.61
C TYR A 447 16.31 -1.81 25.36
N SER A 448 17.56 -1.47 25.61
CA SER A 448 18.30 -0.32 25.11
C SER A 448 18.58 -0.47 23.60
N ALA A 449 18.60 0.68 22.91
CA ALA A 449 19.21 0.96 21.60
C ALA A 449 18.66 0.25 20.34
N SER A 450 18.54 1.04 19.26
CA SER A 450 18.10 0.67 17.92
C SER A 450 18.77 -0.61 17.37
N THR A 451 18.00 -1.67 17.14
CA THR A 451 18.47 -2.80 16.33
C THR A 451 18.18 -2.52 14.86
N LYS A 452 19.24 -2.32 14.06
CA LYS A 452 19.16 -2.20 12.59
C LYS A 452 18.47 -3.44 11.98
N LYS A 453 17.70 -3.26 10.90
CA LYS A 453 17.04 -4.37 10.18
C LYS A 453 18.09 -5.20 9.42
N VAL A 454 18.06 -6.52 9.51
CA VAL A 454 19.08 -7.36 8.86
C VAL A 454 18.72 -7.64 7.39
N VAL A 455 19.70 -7.50 6.50
CA VAL A 455 19.66 -8.00 5.12
C VAL A 455 20.81 -8.98 4.95
N THR A 456 20.55 -10.15 4.36
CA THR A 456 21.58 -11.18 4.23
C THR A 456 22.17 -11.27 2.82
N VAL A 457 23.43 -11.69 2.76
CA VAL A 457 24.15 -12.02 1.53
C VAL A 457 24.98 -13.27 1.78
N SER A 458 25.06 -14.17 0.79
CA SER A 458 26.00 -15.29 0.84
C SER A 458 27.24 -14.94 0.00
N PRO A 459 28.45 -14.81 0.59
CA PRO A 459 29.68 -14.62 -0.17
C PRO A 459 29.96 -15.88 -0.99
N ALA A 460 29.85 -15.77 -2.32
CA ALA A 460 29.85 -16.93 -3.20
C ALA A 460 30.94 -16.82 -4.28
N TYR A 461 31.25 -17.95 -4.89
CA TYR A 461 31.98 -18.02 -6.14
C TYR A 461 31.24 -18.97 -7.08
N THR A 462 30.94 -18.49 -8.29
CA THR A 462 30.24 -19.30 -9.29
C THR A 462 31.20 -20.24 -10.00
N LEU A 463 30.98 -21.54 -9.87
CA LEU A 463 31.72 -22.56 -10.60
C LEU A 463 30.81 -23.11 -11.71
N VAL A 464 31.26 -22.98 -12.96
CA VAL A 464 30.51 -23.46 -14.12
C VAL A 464 31.05 -24.82 -14.54
N LEU A 465 30.23 -25.86 -14.44
CA LEU A 465 30.59 -27.19 -14.91
C LEU A 465 30.75 -27.19 -16.44
N THR A 466 29.75 -26.64 -17.12
CA THR A 466 29.70 -26.51 -18.57
C THR A 466 28.74 -25.38 -18.97
N TYR A 467 29.06 -24.68 -20.06
CA TYR A 467 28.14 -23.72 -20.71
C TYR A 467 27.30 -24.38 -21.82
N GLU A 468 27.53 -25.67 -22.11
CA GLU A 468 26.75 -26.45 -23.07
C GLU A 468 25.38 -26.80 -22.48
N CYS A 469 24.30 -26.42 -23.16
CA CYS A 469 22.95 -26.69 -22.69
C CYS A 469 22.07 -27.23 -23.81
N TYR A 470 21.36 -28.33 -23.56
CA TYR A 470 20.48 -28.94 -24.55
C TYR A 470 19.23 -28.08 -24.83
N ASN A 471 18.81 -27.24 -23.89
CA ASN A 471 17.74 -26.27 -24.11
C ASN A 471 18.22 -25.08 -24.94
N THR A 472 17.29 -24.45 -25.66
CA THR A 472 17.52 -23.19 -26.37
C THR A 472 16.43 -22.20 -25.98
N CYS A 473 16.69 -21.43 -24.92
CA CYS A 473 15.83 -20.33 -24.49
C CYS A 473 16.27 -19.05 -25.18
N THR A 474 15.34 -18.29 -25.76
CA THR A 474 15.70 -17.14 -26.60
C THR A 474 16.27 -15.94 -25.84
N TYR A 475 16.11 -15.90 -24.51
CA TYR A 475 16.66 -14.85 -23.63
C TYR A 475 17.99 -15.23 -22.96
N CYS A 476 18.47 -16.47 -23.13
CA CYS A 476 19.59 -16.99 -22.34
C CYS A 476 20.94 -16.42 -22.79
N ASN A 477 21.66 -15.75 -21.88
CA ASN A 477 23.03 -15.28 -22.09
C ASN A 477 24.10 -16.29 -21.66
N PHE A 478 23.70 -17.35 -20.94
CA PHE A 478 24.61 -18.32 -20.34
C PHE A 478 25.10 -19.39 -21.34
N LYS A 479 24.24 -19.84 -22.25
CA LYS A 479 24.56 -20.95 -23.17
C LYS A 479 25.65 -20.55 -24.19
N SER A 480 26.69 -21.36 -24.31
CA SER A 480 27.72 -21.19 -25.36
C SER A 480 27.19 -21.61 -26.74
N ARG A 481 27.70 -20.96 -27.80
CA ARG A 481 27.44 -21.33 -29.19
C ARG A 481 28.43 -22.43 -29.60
N GLY A 482 28.03 -23.69 -29.53
CA GLY A 482 28.88 -24.83 -29.89
C GLY A 482 28.14 -26.17 -29.90
N PRO A 483 28.77 -27.24 -30.42
CA PRO A 483 28.21 -28.60 -30.34
C PRO A 483 28.06 -29.00 -28.87
N THR A 484 27.00 -29.75 -28.55
CA THR A 484 26.76 -30.25 -27.18
C THR A 484 27.20 -31.69 -27.05
N GLY A 485 27.73 -32.05 -25.87
CA GLY A 485 27.99 -33.42 -25.48
C GLY A 485 29.43 -33.90 -25.61
N ASP A 486 30.40 -32.98 -25.66
CA ASP A 486 31.82 -33.29 -25.53
C ASP A 486 32.29 -33.01 -24.09
N THR A 487 32.57 -34.07 -23.34
CA THR A 487 32.99 -33.96 -21.92
C THR A 487 34.33 -33.23 -21.73
N ARG A 488 35.14 -33.05 -22.78
CA ARG A 488 36.40 -32.30 -22.74
C ARG A 488 36.19 -30.79 -22.60
N ASN A 489 35.00 -30.30 -22.95
CA ASN A 489 34.62 -28.90 -22.79
C ASN A 489 34.12 -28.58 -21.36
N TRP A 490 34.00 -29.60 -20.50
CA TRP A 490 33.60 -29.41 -19.11
C TRP A 490 34.82 -29.09 -18.27
N ILE A 491 34.62 -28.26 -17.24
CA ILE A 491 35.70 -27.96 -16.30
C ILE A 491 36.26 -29.26 -15.70
N THR A 492 37.58 -29.39 -15.71
CA THR A 492 38.29 -30.49 -15.07
C THR A 492 38.34 -30.30 -13.56
N ILE A 493 38.58 -31.39 -12.81
CA ILE A 493 38.77 -31.29 -11.36
C ILE A 493 39.97 -30.41 -11.03
N GLN A 494 41.07 -30.54 -11.78
CA GLN A 494 42.29 -29.74 -11.58
C GLN A 494 42.03 -28.24 -11.80
N GLU A 495 41.31 -27.86 -12.85
CA GLU A 495 40.94 -26.45 -13.09
C GLU A 495 40.01 -25.93 -11.99
N ALA A 496 39.06 -26.74 -11.52
CA ALA A 496 38.18 -26.36 -10.42
C ALA A 496 38.96 -26.14 -9.12
N GLN A 497 39.88 -27.04 -8.77
CA GLN A 497 40.77 -26.91 -7.62
C GLN A 497 41.62 -25.62 -7.71
N GLN A 498 42.16 -25.31 -8.89
CA GLN A 498 42.90 -24.07 -9.12
C GLN A 498 42.04 -22.83 -8.89
N LYS A 499 40.77 -22.84 -9.34
CA LYS A 499 39.83 -21.75 -9.11
C LYS A 499 39.39 -21.62 -7.65
N MET A 500 39.33 -22.72 -6.90
CA MET A 500 38.93 -22.73 -5.48
C MET A 500 40.06 -22.38 -4.52
N LYS A 501 41.31 -22.49 -4.96
CA LYS A 501 42.49 -22.14 -4.16
C LYS A 501 42.45 -20.67 -3.74
N GLY A 502 42.56 -20.42 -2.43
CA GLY A 502 42.58 -19.05 -1.88
C GLY A 502 41.20 -18.42 -1.68
N LEU A 503 40.10 -19.06 -2.11
CA LEU A 503 38.76 -18.46 -2.02
C LEU A 503 38.26 -18.34 -0.59
N ARG A 504 38.53 -19.36 0.25
CA ARG A 504 38.15 -19.34 1.66
C ARG A 504 38.88 -18.23 2.41
N GLU A 505 40.16 -18.06 2.14
CA GLU A 505 40.98 -16.97 2.68
C GLU A 505 40.49 -15.59 2.20
N ALA A 506 39.95 -15.52 0.98
CA ALA A 506 39.28 -14.33 0.45
C ALA A 506 37.86 -14.10 1.01
N GLY A 507 37.39 -14.92 1.94
CA GLY A 507 36.09 -14.78 2.59
C GLY A 507 34.90 -15.34 1.82
N VAL A 508 35.15 -16.15 0.78
CA VAL A 508 34.09 -16.91 0.10
C VAL A 508 33.65 -18.06 1.00
N ILE A 509 32.32 -18.28 1.07
CA ILE A 509 31.68 -19.32 1.86
C ILE A 509 31.05 -20.36 0.93
N GLU A 510 30.40 -19.91 -0.14
CA GLU A 510 29.58 -20.72 -1.03
C GLU A 510 30.28 -20.98 -2.38
N ILE A 511 30.23 -22.23 -2.85
CA ILE A 511 30.43 -22.55 -4.27
C ILE A 511 29.06 -22.72 -4.91
N LEU A 512 28.67 -21.74 -5.72
CA LEU A 512 27.45 -21.81 -6.52
C LEU A 512 27.77 -22.60 -7.79
N LEU A 513 27.49 -23.91 -7.79
CA LEU A 513 27.70 -24.78 -8.92
C LEU A 513 26.53 -24.63 -9.91
N ILE A 514 26.82 -24.10 -11.09
CA ILE A 514 25.86 -24.01 -12.18
C ILE A 514 26.34 -24.80 -13.40
N ALA A 515 25.39 -25.25 -14.21
CA ALA A 515 25.71 -26.01 -15.41
C ALA A 515 24.65 -25.80 -16.49
N GLY A 516 25.09 -25.88 -17.74
CA GLY A 516 24.19 -26.15 -18.83
C GLY A 516 23.65 -27.58 -18.72
N GLU A 517 22.39 -27.73 -19.11
CA GLU A 517 21.65 -28.96 -18.86
C GLU A 517 22.01 -30.04 -19.90
N VAL A 518 22.04 -31.31 -19.46
CA VAL A 518 22.20 -32.49 -20.33
C VAL A 518 20.87 -33.24 -20.47
N SER A 519 20.52 -33.57 -21.71
CA SER A 519 19.27 -34.28 -22.04
C SER A 519 19.15 -35.61 -21.27
N PRO A 520 17.99 -35.90 -20.65
CA PRO A 520 17.76 -37.16 -19.94
C PRO A 520 17.81 -38.39 -20.85
N GLN A 521 17.65 -38.21 -22.16
CA GLN A 521 17.75 -39.29 -23.15
C GLN A 521 19.20 -39.72 -23.43
N ARG A 522 20.22 -38.97 -22.96
CA ARG A 522 21.64 -39.27 -23.15
C ARG A 522 22.25 -39.86 -21.89
N GLU A 523 21.81 -41.06 -21.50
CA GLU A 523 22.11 -41.69 -20.19
C GLU A 523 23.59 -41.67 -19.79
N GLN A 524 24.50 -42.12 -20.67
CA GLN A 524 25.94 -42.15 -20.37
C GLN A 524 26.50 -40.74 -20.12
N LEU A 525 26.11 -39.78 -20.97
CA LEU A 525 26.57 -38.39 -20.85
C LEU A 525 25.97 -37.73 -19.59
N ARG A 526 24.70 -38.00 -19.28
CA ARG A 526 24.03 -37.51 -18.08
C ARG A 526 24.63 -38.09 -16.81
N GLY A 527 24.97 -39.37 -16.80
CA GLY A 527 25.69 -40.02 -15.71
C GLY A 527 27.08 -39.39 -15.49
N ALA A 528 27.85 -39.17 -16.56
CA ALA A 528 29.14 -38.49 -16.48
C ALA A 528 29.01 -37.05 -15.97
N TRP A 529 27.99 -36.32 -16.43
CA TRP A 529 27.69 -34.95 -16.01
C TRP A 529 27.36 -34.86 -14.53
N LEU A 530 26.48 -35.74 -14.03
CA LEU A 530 26.13 -35.81 -12.62
C LEU A 530 27.33 -36.22 -11.76
N ASN A 531 28.10 -37.23 -12.20
CA ASN A 531 29.30 -37.65 -11.48
C ASN A 531 30.33 -36.52 -11.38
N ARG A 532 30.50 -35.73 -12.46
CA ARG A 532 31.35 -34.54 -12.44
C ARG A 532 30.82 -33.50 -11.46
N ALA A 533 29.51 -33.22 -11.46
CA ALA A 533 28.91 -32.29 -10.52
C ALA A 533 29.13 -32.70 -9.05
N VAL A 534 28.93 -33.98 -8.73
CA VAL A 534 29.19 -34.53 -7.39
C VAL A 534 30.66 -34.35 -7.02
N ALA A 535 31.59 -34.74 -7.89
CA ALA A 535 33.02 -34.60 -7.64
C ALA A 535 33.42 -33.13 -7.40
N LEU A 536 32.89 -32.18 -8.18
CA LEU A 536 33.14 -30.75 -7.96
C LEU A 536 32.61 -30.26 -6.60
N CYS A 537 31.45 -30.74 -6.15
CA CYS A 537 30.93 -30.43 -4.82
C CYS A 537 31.77 -31.05 -3.70
N GLU A 538 32.27 -32.28 -3.88
CA GLU A 538 33.18 -32.92 -2.92
C GLU A 538 34.50 -32.14 -2.79
N GLU A 539 35.07 -31.71 -3.91
CA GLU A 539 36.26 -30.86 -3.92
C GLU A 539 36.01 -29.53 -3.20
N ALA A 540 34.87 -28.88 -3.45
CA ALA A 540 34.52 -27.67 -2.72
C ALA A 540 34.48 -27.88 -1.19
N LEU A 541 33.94 -29.02 -0.73
CA LEU A 541 33.97 -29.37 0.70
C LEU A 541 35.39 -29.58 1.24
N ASP A 542 36.29 -30.16 0.45
CA ASP A 542 37.70 -30.36 0.83
C ASP A 542 38.47 -29.04 0.94
N PHE A 543 38.11 -28.04 0.12
CA PHE A 543 38.57 -26.65 0.27
C PHE A 543 37.86 -25.89 1.41
N GLY A 544 36.94 -26.55 2.12
CA GLY A 544 36.18 -25.97 3.23
C GLY A 544 35.08 -25.02 2.79
N LEU A 545 34.66 -25.05 1.53
CA LEU A 545 33.57 -24.25 0.96
C LEU A 545 32.27 -25.07 0.92
N LEU A 546 31.12 -24.40 0.98
CA LEU A 546 29.81 -25.04 1.00
C LEU A 546 29.19 -25.08 -0.40
N PRO A 547 28.91 -26.27 -0.97
CA PRO A 547 28.31 -26.34 -2.31
C PRO A 547 26.82 -26.02 -2.31
N HIS A 548 26.40 -25.20 -3.27
CA HIS A 548 25.01 -24.96 -3.64
C HIS A 548 24.83 -25.26 -5.13
N ALA A 549 24.05 -26.29 -5.46
CA ALA A 549 23.90 -26.73 -6.86
C ALA A 549 22.62 -26.20 -7.51
N ASN A 550 22.76 -25.53 -8.66
CA ASN A 550 21.68 -25.13 -9.56
C ASN A 550 22.04 -25.56 -11.00
N ILE A 551 21.91 -26.86 -11.27
CA ILE A 551 22.37 -27.49 -12.51
C ILE A 551 21.21 -27.92 -13.44
N GLY A 552 19.99 -27.43 -13.17
CA GLY A 552 18.80 -27.77 -13.94
C GLY A 552 18.08 -29.04 -13.45
N PRO A 553 17.13 -29.58 -14.25
CA PRO A 553 16.25 -30.60 -13.74
C PRO A 553 16.89 -31.98 -13.48
N LEU A 554 16.64 -32.52 -12.29
CA LEU A 554 17.14 -33.80 -11.79
C LEU A 554 15.99 -34.73 -11.45
N SER A 555 16.15 -36.02 -11.72
CA SER A 555 15.29 -37.04 -11.13
C SER A 555 15.55 -37.16 -9.63
N LYS A 556 14.60 -37.77 -8.90
CA LYS A 556 14.69 -37.93 -7.44
C LYS A 556 15.98 -38.64 -7.00
N SER A 557 16.44 -39.67 -7.73
CA SER A 557 17.68 -40.38 -7.41
C SER A 557 18.93 -39.55 -7.67
N GLU A 558 18.95 -38.80 -8.77
CA GLU A 558 20.05 -37.88 -9.10
C GLU A 558 20.15 -36.75 -8.07
N MET A 559 19.00 -36.21 -7.64
CA MET A 559 18.92 -35.18 -6.62
C MET A 559 19.38 -35.70 -5.26
N ALA A 560 18.98 -36.92 -4.86
CA ALA A 560 19.46 -37.52 -3.63
C ALA A 560 20.99 -37.73 -3.65
N LYS A 561 21.54 -38.15 -4.80
CA LYS A 561 22.98 -38.31 -4.98
C LYS A 561 23.72 -36.99 -4.82
N LEU A 562 23.29 -35.94 -5.53
CA LEU A 562 23.94 -34.63 -5.46
C LEU A 562 23.71 -33.94 -4.11
N GLY A 563 22.50 -34.03 -3.56
CA GLY A 563 22.15 -33.47 -2.25
C GLY A 563 22.98 -34.04 -1.09
N SER A 564 23.54 -35.24 -1.24
CA SER A 564 24.44 -35.84 -0.23
C SER A 564 25.76 -35.08 -0.03
N VAL A 565 26.10 -34.17 -0.95
CA VAL A 565 27.33 -33.35 -0.92
C VAL A 565 27.05 -31.84 -1.01
N CYS A 566 25.79 -31.41 -0.93
CA CYS A 566 25.42 -29.99 -1.01
C CYS A 566 24.83 -29.45 0.30
N ALA A 567 25.03 -28.16 0.56
CA ALA A 567 24.35 -27.42 1.63
C ALA A 567 22.93 -27.01 1.21
N SER A 568 22.76 -26.64 -0.06
CA SER A 568 21.46 -26.35 -0.66
C SER A 568 21.46 -26.71 -2.14
N MET A 569 20.27 -26.79 -2.73
CA MET A 569 20.07 -26.94 -4.16
C MET A 569 19.03 -25.93 -4.63
N GLY A 570 19.07 -25.58 -5.92
CA GLY A 570 18.11 -24.64 -6.46
C GLY A 570 17.63 -24.97 -7.86
N LEU A 571 16.41 -24.51 -8.15
CA LEU A 571 15.81 -24.53 -9.48
C LEU A 571 14.75 -23.44 -9.58
N MET A 572 14.91 -22.52 -10.53
CA MET A 572 13.88 -21.53 -10.85
C MET A 572 12.67 -22.22 -11.49
N ILE A 573 11.46 -21.85 -11.04
CA ILE A 573 10.20 -22.16 -11.73
C ILE A 573 10.11 -21.32 -13.01
N GLU A 574 10.58 -20.06 -12.94
CA GLU A 574 10.51 -19.04 -13.98
C GLU A 574 9.09 -18.57 -14.32
N SER A 575 8.19 -19.49 -14.68
CA SER A 575 6.81 -19.24 -15.10
C SER A 575 5.96 -20.50 -14.91
N LEU A 576 4.66 -20.31 -14.65
CA LEU A 576 3.66 -21.40 -14.67
C LEU A 576 3.00 -21.61 -16.05
N ARG A 577 3.26 -20.71 -17.02
CA ARG A 577 2.77 -20.84 -18.39
C ARG A 577 3.62 -21.83 -19.19
N ASP A 578 2.96 -22.72 -19.92
CA ASP A 578 3.59 -23.77 -20.75
C ASP A 578 3.69 -23.40 -22.24
N ASP A 579 3.05 -22.32 -22.66
CA ASP A 579 2.93 -21.82 -24.02
C ASP A 579 3.89 -20.64 -24.33
N LEU A 580 4.93 -20.45 -23.50
CA LEU A 580 5.91 -19.38 -23.69
C LEU A 580 6.78 -19.63 -24.94
N SER A 581 6.67 -18.73 -25.92
CA SER A 581 7.46 -18.78 -27.16
C SER A 581 8.97 -18.80 -26.92
N VAL A 582 9.43 -18.14 -25.84
CA VAL A 582 10.84 -18.12 -25.43
C VAL A 582 11.37 -19.47 -24.94
N HIS A 583 10.46 -20.40 -24.59
CA HIS A 583 10.76 -21.76 -24.14
C HIS A 583 10.42 -22.84 -25.19
N ALA A 584 10.01 -22.45 -26.41
CA ALA A 584 9.58 -23.39 -27.45
C ALA A 584 10.62 -24.47 -27.80
N LYS A 585 11.92 -24.20 -27.59
CA LYS A 585 13.03 -25.16 -27.78
C LYS A 585 13.75 -25.50 -26.46
N ALA A 586 13.03 -25.41 -25.34
CA ALA A 586 13.56 -25.64 -24.00
C ALA A 586 12.66 -26.64 -23.25
N PRO A 587 12.69 -27.94 -23.62
CA PRO A 587 11.79 -28.95 -23.06
C PRO A 587 11.90 -29.13 -21.54
N SER A 588 13.03 -28.74 -20.92
CA SER A 588 13.19 -28.78 -19.46
C SER A 588 12.50 -27.64 -18.72
N LYS A 589 12.06 -26.59 -19.44
CA LYS A 589 11.44 -25.39 -18.88
C LYS A 589 9.93 -25.54 -18.69
N LYS A 590 9.37 -26.73 -18.99
CA LYS A 590 7.96 -27.03 -18.73
C LYS A 590 7.65 -26.85 -17.23
N PRO A 591 6.61 -26.09 -16.86
CA PRO A 591 6.26 -25.81 -15.47
C PRO A 591 6.17 -27.05 -14.59
N GLN A 592 5.50 -28.11 -15.08
CA GLN A 592 5.31 -29.34 -14.31
C GLN A 592 6.64 -30.00 -13.91
N ILE A 593 7.65 -30.01 -14.78
CA ILE A 593 8.97 -30.58 -14.47
C ILE A 593 9.62 -29.80 -13.31
N ARG A 594 9.47 -28.47 -13.30
CA ARG A 594 10.03 -27.59 -12.27
C ARG A 594 9.29 -27.79 -10.93
N ILE A 595 7.96 -27.90 -10.96
CA ILE A 595 7.12 -28.18 -9.78
C ILE A 595 7.40 -29.57 -9.21
N ASP A 596 7.57 -30.59 -10.07
CA ASP A 596 7.89 -31.95 -9.65
C ASP A 596 9.21 -31.98 -8.88
N GLN A 597 10.22 -31.26 -9.37
CA GLN A 597 11.49 -31.19 -8.68
C GLN A 597 11.42 -30.45 -7.35
N LEU A 598 10.67 -29.34 -7.28
CA LEU A 598 10.41 -28.64 -6.03
C LEU A 598 9.82 -29.60 -4.99
N ASN A 599 8.78 -30.35 -5.36
CA ASN A 599 8.17 -31.34 -4.47
C ASN A 599 9.12 -32.49 -4.10
N GLN A 600 9.95 -32.97 -5.04
CA GLN A 600 10.94 -34.01 -4.77
C GLN A 600 12.01 -33.54 -3.79
N ALA A 601 12.46 -32.29 -3.87
CA ALA A 601 13.38 -31.69 -2.90
C ALA A 601 12.78 -31.70 -1.49
N GLY A 602 11.50 -31.34 -1.37
CA GLY A 602 10.75 -31.44 -0.11
C GLY A 602 10.68 -32.87 0.44
N GLN A 603 10.40 -33.86 -0.41
CA GLN A 603 10.38 -35.27 -0.02
C GLN A 603 11.75 -35.78 0.45
N LEU A 604 12.83 -35.27 -0.13
CA LEU A 604 14.21 -35.63 0.22
C LEU A 604 14.77 -34.81 1.38
N ARG A 605 14.00 -33.85 1.92
CA ARG A 605 14.43 -32.89 2.95
C ARG A 605 15.68 -32.11 2.52
N ILE A 606 15.70 -31.64 1.28
CA ILE A 606 16.77 -30.78 0.75
C ILE A 606 16.34 -29.32 0.91
N PRO A 607 17.13 -28.46 1.59
CA PRO A 607 16.87 -27.02 1.66
C PRO A 607 16.97 -26.42 0.26
N PHE A 608 15.89 -25.80 -0.21
CA PHE A 608 15.73 -25.51 -1.64
C PHE A 608 15.50 -24.03 -1.92
N THR A 609 16.22 -23.51 -2.91
CA THR A 609 16.05 -22.15 -3.44
C THR A 609 15.32 -22.22 -4.78
N THR A 610 14.23 -21.48 -4.93
CA THR A 610 13.47 -21.39 -6.19
C THR A 610 13.21 -19.95 -6.58
N GLY A 611 12.44 -19.69 -7.63
CA GLY A 611 12.14 -18.32 -8.02
C GLY A 611 11.52 -18.16 -9.40
N PHE A 612 11.27 -16.89 -9.75
CA PHE A 612 10.57 -16.45 -10.94
C PHE A 612 11.44 -15.49 -11.76
N LEU A 613 11.35 -15.61 -13.09
CA LEU A 613 12.00 -14.71 -14.03
C LEU A 613 10.98 -13.67 -14.47
N LEU A 614 11.12 -12.46 -13.96
CA LEU A 614 10.14 -11.40 -14.13
C LEU A 614 10.22 -10.82 -15.54
N GLY A 615 9.05 -10.63 -16.16
CA GLY A 615 8.95 -10.15 -17.56
C GLY A 615 8.53 -11.24 -18.55
N LEU A 616 8.40 -12.50 -18.11
CA LEU A 616 7.87 -13.59 -18.96
C LEU A 616 6.33 -13.69 -18.93
N THR A 617 5.70 -13.29 -17.84
CA THR A 617 4.27 -13.52 -17.57
C THR A 617 3.60 -12.30 -16.92
N CYS A 618 2.27 -12.34 -16.80
CA CYS A 618 1.51 -11.29 -16.12
C CYS A 618 1.60 -11.43 -14.58
N LEU A 619 1.00 -10.50 -13.84
CA LEU A 619 1.02 -10.52 -12.38
C LEU A 619 0.18 -11.68 -11.80
N ASP A 620 -0.95 -12.02 -12.44
CA ASP A 620 -1.83 -13.08 -11.94
C ASP A 620 -1.13 -14.45 -12.01
N ASP A 621 -0.37 -14.71 -13.08
CA ASP A 621 0.47 -15.91 -13.23
C ASP A 621 1.54 -15.99 -12.12
N LEU A 622 2.11 -14.85 -11.71
CA LEU A 622 3.08 -14.79 -10.62
C LEU A 622 2.44 -15.07 -9.26
N ASP A 623 1.24 -14.53 -9.01
CA ASP A 623 0.51 -14.79 -7.78
C ASP A 623 0.15 -16.29 -7.63
N GLU A 624 -0.22 -16.96 -8.73
CA GLU A 624 -0.38 -18.42 -8.76
C GLU A 624 0.94 -19.17 -8.51
N GLY A 625 2.03 -18.68 -9.10
CA GLY A 625 3.39 -19.13 -8.83
C GLY A 625 3.73 -19.09 -7.33
N PHE A 626 3.51 -17.95 -6.69
CA PHE A 626 3.78 -17.78 -5.26
C PHE A 626 2.93 -18.72 -4.40
N ARG A 627 1.64 -18.90 -4.74
CA ARG A 627 0.77 -19.87 -4.05
C ARG A 627 1.24 -21.31 -4.24
N THR A 628 1.77 -21.66 -5.41
CA THR A 628 2.33 -22.98 -5.69
C THR A 628 3.56 -23.26 -4.82
N VAL A 629 4.48 -22.29 -4.73
CA VAL A 629 5.64 -22.39 -3.83
C VAL A 629 5.22 -22.45 -2.37
N ALA A 630 4.27 -21.60 -1.96
CA ALA A 630 3.73 -21.58 -0.60
C ALA A 630 3.09 -22.93 -0.22
N SER A 631 2.38 -23.57 -1.15
CA SER A 631 1.77 -24.89 -0.95
C SER A 631 2.83 -25.99 -0.79
N ALA A 632 3.85 -26.00 -1.64
CA ALA A 632 4.98 -26.93 -1.52
C ALA A 632 5.75 -26.73 -0.21
N HIS A 633 5.93 -25.49 0.23
CA HIS A 633 6.55 -25.17 1.51
C HIS A 633 5.65 -25.55 2.70
N HIS A 634 4.34 -25.31 2.66
CA HIS A 634 3.44 -25.77 3.73
C HIS A 634 3.48 -27.29 3.88
N ARG A 635 3.57 -28.01 2.77
CA ARG A 635 3.59 -29.48 2.78
C ARG A 635 4.90 -30.08 3.30
N PHE A 636 6.04 -29.48 2.97
CA PHE A 636 7.35 -30.09 3.22
C PHE A 636 8.31 -29.22 4.03
N GLY A 637 8.05 -27.93 4.19
CA GLY A 637 8.83 -26.98 4.97
C GLY A 637 10.24 -26.70 4.44
N HIS A 638 10.49 -26.90 3.14
CA HIS A 638 11.84 -27.05 2.56
C HIS A 638 12.34 -25.84 1.76
N VAL A 639 11.46 -24.94 1.35
CA VAL A 639 11.84 -23.76 0.54
C VAL A 639 12.42 -22.69 1.46
N GLN A 640 13.69 -22.34 1.29
CA GLN A 640 14.33 -21.31 2.11
C GLN A 640 14.25 -19.92 1.45
N GLU A 641 14.25 -19.88 0.12
CA GLU A 641 14.40 -18.65 -0.65
C GLU A 641 13.55 -18.68 -1.92
N VAL A 642 12.94 -17.54 -2.24
CA VAL A 642 12.32 -17.26 -3.53
C VAL A 642 13.03 -16.07 -4.18
N ILE A 643 13.69 -16.33 -5.30
CA ILE A 643 14.40 -15.34 -6.11
C ILE A 643 13.41 -14.65 -7.04
N LEU A 644 13.36 -13.32 -6.97
CA LEU A 644 12.63 -12.47 -7.91
C LEU A 644 13.65 -11.80 -8.83
N GLN A 645 13.87 -12.40 -10.00
CA GLN A 645 14.92 -11.97 -10.92
C GLN A 645 14.34 -11.17 -12.09
N PRO A 646 14.63 -9.86 -12.22
CA PRO A 646 14.29 -9.08 -13.40
C PRO A 646 14.94 -9.63 -14.67
N LEU A 647 14.15 -9.88 -15.73
CA LEU A 647 14.70 -10.19 -17.04
C LEU A 647 15.48 -8.99 -17.59
N SER A 648 16.78 -9.21 -17.81
CA SER A 648 17.72 -8.19 -18.28
C SER A 648 18.44 -8.68 -19.54
N PRO A 649 18.03 -8.26 -20.75
CA PRO A 649 18.67 -8.68 -21.99
C PRO A 649 20.16 -8.29 -22.01
N GLY A 650 21.01 -9.19 -22.53
CA GLY A 650 22.44 -8.93 -22.72
C GLY A 650 22.74 -8.07 -23.96
N LYS A 651 23.92 -7.45 -23.99
CA LYS A 651 24.40 -6.67 -25.14
C LYS A 651 24.70 -7.65 -26.29
N GLY A 652 23.77 -7.79 -27.25
CA GLY A 652 23.96 -8.63 -28.44
C GLY A 652 22.91 -9.74 -28.65
N LEU A 653 21.95 -9.90 -27.73
CA LEU A 653 20.70 -10.59 -28.05
C LEU A 653 19.92 -9.69 -29.02
N SER A 654 19.50 -10.24 -30.16
CA SER A 654 18.65 -9.52 -31.13
C SER A 654 17.44 -8.95 -30.40
N THR A 655 17.33 -7.63 -30.35
CA THR A 655 16.29 -6.82 -29.71
C THR A 655 14.87 -7.06 -30.25
N LYS A 656 14.67 -8.10 -31.07
CA LYS A 656 13.39 -8.41 -31.73
C LYS A 656 12.51 -9.41 -30.97
N LYS A 657 12.91 -9.98 -29.82
CA LYS A 657 12.15 -11.10 -29.21
C LYS A 657 11.83 -11.05 -27.71
N CYS A 658 12.44 -10.18 -26.90
CA CYS A 658 12.05 -10.06 -25.48
C CYS A 658 12.50 -8.72 -24.91
N ASP A 659 11.56 -7.98 -24.31
CA ASP A 659 11.83 -6.68 -23.71
C ASP A 659 12.41 -6.84 -22.29
N ALA A 660 13.18 -5.84 -21.86
CA ALA A 660 13.67 -5.78 -20.48
C ALA A 660 12.50 -5.59 -19.50
N PHE A 661 12.64 -6.14 -18.29
CA PHE A 661 11.65 -5.94 -17.23
C PHE A 661 11.65 -4.47 -16.73
N ASP A 662 10.46 -3.90 -16.56
CA ASP A 662 10.31 -2.58 -15.94
C ASP A 662 10.54 -2.65 -14.43
N LEU A 663 11.74 -2.26 -14.00
CA LEU A 663 12.16 -2.28 -12.59
C LEU A 663 11.24 -1.48 -11.65
N ASN A 664 10.48 -0.49 -12.14
CA ASN A 664 9.57 0.27 -11.26
C ASN A 664 8.44 -0.60 -10.70
N ARG A 665 8.16 -1.74 -11.34
CA ARG A 665 7.15 -2.71 -10.89
C ARG A 665 7.70 -3.71 -9.86
N LEU A 666 9.01 -3.75 -9.65
CA LEU A 666 9.65 -4.74 -8.78
C LEU A 666 9.19 -4.64 -7.31
N PRO A 667 9.09 -3.45 -6.68
CA PRO A 667 8.65 -3.34 -5.29
C PRO A 667 7.24 -3.91 -5.06
N ASP A 668 6.32 -3.68 -6.01
CA ASP A 668 4.95 -4.22 -5.94
C ASP A 668 4.93 -5.76 -6.02
N ILE A 669 5.78 -6.34 -6.86
CA ILE A 669 5.92 -7.80 -6.98
C ILE A 669 6.55 -8.39 -5.70
N VAL A 670 7.55 -7.72 -5.12
CA VAL A 670 8.15 -8.12 -3.84
C VAL A 670 7.11 -8.09 -2.73
N TYR A 671 6.30 -7.03 -2.66
CA TYR A 671 5.21 -6.92 -1.68
C TYR A 671 4.18 -8.04 -1.83
N ARG A 672 3.77 -8.37 -3.06
CA ARG A 672 2.86 -9.48 -3.35
C ARG A 672 3.46 -10.82 -2.95
N ALA A 673 4.71 -11.08 -3.34
CA ALA A 673 5.43 -12.29 -2.95
C ALA A 673 5.49 -12.40 -1.43
N ARG A 674 5.77 -11.31 -0.70
CA ARG A 674 5.80 -11.31 0.77
C ARG A 674 4.44 -11.61 1.39
N SER A 675 3.36 -11.12 0.78
CA SER A 675 1.98 -11.35 1.23
C SER A 675 1.49 -12.78 0.97
N LEU A 676 1.99 -13.44 -0.08
CA LEU A 676 1.54 -14.77 -0.50
C LEU A 676 2.45 -15.91 -0.02
N LEU A 677 3.73 -15.66 0.20
CA LEU A 677 4.69 -16.66 0.67
C LEU A 677 4.73 -16.69 2.22
N PRO A 678 4.94 -17.87 2.84
CA PRO A 678 5.22 -17.99 4.27
C PRO A 678 6.36 -17.10 4.75
N SER A 679 6.23 -16.48 5.92
CA SER A 679 7.14 -15.45 6.44
C SER A 679 8.59 -15.91 6.65
N ASP A 680 8.79 -17.22 6.79
CA ASP A 680 10.08 -17.88 6.95
C ASP A 680 10.76 -18.24 5.62
N ILE A 681 10.13 -17.98 4.47
CA ILE A 681 10.78 -17.96 3.17
C ILE A 681 11.38 -16.57 2.95
N SER A 682 12.70 -16.52 2.70
CA SER A 682 13.38 -15.27 2.34
C SER A 682 13.06 -14.87 0.91
N ILE A 683 12.83 -13.58 0.68
CA ILE A 683 12.67 -13.05 -0.68
C ILE A 683 14.01 -12.47 -1.11
N GLN A 684 14.57 -13.08 -2.14
CA GLN A 684 15.87 -12.73 -2.68
C GLN A 684 15.70 -11.82 -3.91
N ILE A 685 16.45 -10.71 -3.92
CA ILE A 685 16.57 -9.82 -5.07
C ILE A 685 18.05 -9.68 -5.48
N PRO A 686 18.41 -9.85 -6.76
CA PRO A 686 19.80 -9.74 -7.21
C PRO A 686 20.21 -8.27 -7.35
N PRO A 687 21.13 -7.75 -6.51
CA PRO A 687 21.43 -6.31 -6.48
C PRO A 687 22.12 -5.80 -7.76
N ASN A 688 22.77 -6.68 -8.55
CA ASN A 688 23.35 -6.33 -9.84
C ASN A 688 22.30 -6.03 -10.93
N LEU A 689 21.10 -6.60 -10.82
CA LEU A 689 19.99 -6.37 -11.76
C LEU A 689 19.02 -5.28 -11.27
N VAL A 690 19.15 -4.86 -10.01
CA VAL A 690 18.39 -3.75 -9.41
C VAL A 690 19.32 -2.54 -9.28
N SER A 691 19.74 -2.01 -10.42
CA SER A 691 20.81 -0.98 -10.49
C SER A 691 20.45 0.39 -9.91
N LYS A 692 19.17 0.64 -9.62
CA LYS A 692 18.72 1.90 -9.02
C LYS A 692 18.54 1.75 -7.52
N SER A 693 19.34 2.48 -6.73
CA SER A 693 19.36 2.38 -5.26
C SER A 693 17.99 2.66 -4.62
N ASN A 694 17.19 3.56 -5.19
CA ASN A 694 15.82 3.80 -4.72
C ASN A 694 14.90 2.59 -4.91
N ILE A 695 15.04 1.85 -6.02
CA ILE A 695 14.27 0.62 -6.27
C ILE A 695 14.74 -0.48 -5.33
N LEU A 696 16.06 -0.65 -5.15
CA LEU A 696 16.61 -1.62 -4.21
C LEU A 696 16.06 -1.37 -2.79
N ARG A 697 16.12 -0.12 -2.32
CA ARG A 697 15.54 0.29 -1.04
C ARG A 697 14.04 -0.01 -0.95
N SER A 698 13.25 0.34 -1.97
CA SER A 698 11.82 0.06 -1.97
C SER A 698 11.50 -1.44 -1.97
N CYS A 699 12.34 -2.28 -2.58
CA CYS A 699 12.18 -3.73 -2.50
C CYS A 699 12.47 -4.26 -1.08
N LEU A 700 13.50 -3.74 -0.40
CA LEU A 700 13.78 -4.09 1.00
C LEU A 700 12.63 -3.65 1.92
N GLU A 701 12.11 -2.44 1.72
CA GLU A 701 10.94 -1.93 2.44
C GLU A 701 9.66 -2.75 2.16
N ALA A 702 9.53 -3.31 0.96
CA ALA A 702 8.42 -4.18 0.56
C ALA A 702 8.52 -5.62 1.10
N GLY A 703 9.66 -6.02 1.69
CA GLY A 703 9.83 -7.33 2.33
C GLY A 703 10.92 -8.23 1.74
N ALA A 704 11.71 -7.75 0.78
CA ALA A 704 12.97 -8.42 0.41
C ALA A 704 13.93 -8.39 1.59
N SER A 705 14.62 -9.51 1.83
CA SER A 705 15.49 -9.70 3.00
C SER A 705 16.84 -10.31 2.62
N ASP A 706 17.02 -10.74 1.38
CA ASP A 706 18.23 -11.41 0.92
C ASP A 706 18.72 -10.86 -0.43
N LEU A 707 20.03 -10.70 -0.57
CA LEU A 707 20.70 -10.24 -1.79
C LEU A 707 21.34 -11.38 -2.60
N GLY A 708 21.23 -12.61 -2.12
CA GLY A 708 21.67 -13.83 -2.79
C GLY A 708 23.15 -14.16 -2.62
N GLY A 709 23.60 -15.13 -3.42
CA GLY A 709 24.99 -15.48 -3.61
C GLY A 709 25.71 -14.44 -4.46
N MET A 710 26.57 -13.63 -3.85
CA MET A 710 27.35 -12.61 -4.56
C MET A 710 28.71 -13.16 -4.96
N SER A 711 28.88 -13.37 -6.27
CA SER A 711 30.14 -13.78 -6.91
C SER A 711 30.84 -12.57 -7.53
N PRO A 712 32.19 -12.53 -7.61
CA PRO A 712 32.91 -11.47 -8.32
C PRO A 712 32.45 -11.28 -9.78
N LYS A 713 31.97 -12.35 -10.41
CA LYS A 713 31.39 -12.36 -11.75
C LYS A 713 30.07 -13.13 -11.76
N ASP A 714 29.03 -12.51 -12.31
CA ASP A 714 27.77 -13.18 -12.64
C ASP A 714 27.94 -13.92 -13.97
N GLU A 715 27.90 -15.25 -13.95
CA GLU A 715 28.04 -16.07 -15.16
C GLU A 715 26.74 -16.18 -15.95
N VAL A 716 25.59 -15.89 -15.33
CA VAL A 716 24.27 -15.90 -15.98
C VAL A 716 23.97 -14.55 -16.64
N ASN A 717 24.33 -13.45 -15.96
CA ASN A 717 24.15 -12.07 -16.44
C ASN A 717 25.50 -11.32 -16.49
N PRO A 718 26.44 -11.73 -17.36
CA PRO A 718 27.82 -11.22 -17.35
C PRO A 718 27.98 -9.73 -17.67
N HIS A 719 26.93 -9.08 -18.18
CA HIS A 719 26.91 -7.64 -18.44
C HIS A 719 26.54 -6.78 -17.22
N TYR A 720 26.13 -7.40 -16.11
CA TYR A 720 25.62 -6.72 -14.92
C TYR A 720 26.47 -7.11 -13.71
N ALA A 721 27.48 -6.29 -13.40
CA ALA A 721 28.40 -6.55 -12.31
C ALA A 721 27.74 -6.38 -10.95
N PHE A 722 28.14 -7.21 -9.98
CA PHE A 722 27.74 -7.04 -8.59
C PHE A 722 28.32 -5.74 -8.00
N PRO A 723 27.53 -4.98 -7.23
CA PRO A 723 28.07 -3.89 -6.43
C PRO A 723 29.10 -4.42 -5.43
N SER A 724 30.11 -3.61 -5.07
CA SER A 724 31.08 -4.04 -4.07
C SER A 724 30.41 -4.21 -2.70
N ARG A 725 30.90 -5.15 -1.89
CA ARG A 725 30.35 -5.40 -0.55
C ARG A 725 30.42 -4.16 0.35
N VAL A 726 31.52 -3.40 0.28
CA VAL A 726 31.69 -2.14 1.03
C VAL A 726 30.62 -1.14 0.61
N HIS A 727 30.44 -0.95 -0.71
CA HIS A 727 29.41 -0.05 -1.21
C HIS A 727 28.00 -0.45 -0.77
N LEU A 728 27.67 -1.76 -0.78
CA LEU A 728 26.38 -2.24 -0.27
C LEU A 728 26.25 -2.04 1.24
N GLN A 729 27.29 -2.32 2.02
CA GLN A 729 27.28 -2.14 3.47
C GLN A 729 27.00 -0.68 3.83
N ASP A 730 27.70 0.26 3.19
CA ASP A 730 27.54 1.70 3.44
C ASP A 730 26.15 2.17 3.03
N THR A 731 25.73 1.81 1.81
CA THR A 731 24.41 2.17 1.27
C THR A 731 23.27 1.63 2.15
N LEU A 732 23.37 0.38 2.62
CA LEU A 732 22.36 -0.23 3.48
C LEU A 732 22.38 0.36 4.89
N ALA A 733 23.56 0.66 5.43
CA ALA A 733 23.71 1.30 6.73
C ALA A 733 23.06 2.68 6.78
N GLU A 734 23.19 3.48 5.71
CA GLU A 734 22.48 4.76 5.54
C GLU A 734 20.96 4.60 5.60
N TRP A 735 20.45 3.47 5.13
CA TRP A 735 19.01 3.16 5.13
C TRP A 735 18.55 2.46 6.42
N GLY A 736 19.42 2.29 7.41
CA GLY A 736 19.12 1.62 8.68
C GLY A 736 19.09 0.09 8.60
N TYR A 737 19.67 -0.49 7.56
CA TYR A 737 19.85 -1.93 7.41
C TYR A 737 21.28 -2.35 7.79
N ASP A 738 21.40 -3.57 8.29
CA ASP A 738 22.67 -4.24 8.62
C ASP A 738 22.88 -5.39 7.64
N LEU A 739 23.89 -5.28 6.77
CA LEU A 739 24.23 -6.32 5.82
C LEU A 739 25.03 -7.42 6.53
N ARG A 740 24.49 -8.63 6.57
CA ARG A 740 25.13 -9.79 7.21
C ARG A 740 25.47 -10.88 6.22
N SER A 741 26.61 -11.52 6.45
CA SER A 741 26.92 -12.76 5.75
C SER A 741 26.11 -13.91 6.33
N ARG A 742 25.63 -14.79 5.45
CA ARG A 742 25.00 -16.06 5.83
C ARG A 742 25.65 -17.23 5.11
N LEU A 743 25.30 -18.45 5.54
CA LEU A 743 25.58 -19.67 4.78
C LEU A 743 24.62 -19.80 3.58
N PRO A 744 24.95 -20.61 2.57
CA PRO A 744 24.02 -20.97 1.49
C PRO A 744 22.79 -21.74 1.97
N VAL A 745 22.81 -22.26 3.19
CA VAL A 745 21.67 -22.87 3.87
C VAL A 745 21.27 -22.03 5.08
N HIS A 746 19.99 -21.69 5.19
CA HIS A 746 19.48 -20.90 6.32
C HIS A 746 19.47 -21.73 7.60
N LYS A 747 19.64 -21.06 8.75
CA LYS A 747 19.82 -21.68 10.08
C LYS A 747 18.76 -22.74 10.41
N LYS A 748 17.51 -22.49 10.03
CA LYS A 748 16.36 -23.39 10.22
C LYS A 748 16.56 -24.79 9.63
N TRP A 749 17.39 -24.91 8.59
CA TRP A 749 17.60 -26.15 7.84
C TRP A 749 18.98 -26.79 8.04
N LEU A 750 19.79 -26.29 8.97
CA LEU A 750 21.12 -26.85 9.26
C LEU A 750 21.09 -28.30 9.75
N ASP A 751 19.95 -28.78 10.25
CA ASP A 751 19.80 -30.18 10.65
C ASP A 751 19.44 -31.11 9.49
N TRP A 752 19.18 -30.56 8.30
CA TRP A 752 18.81 -31.34 7.12
C TRP A 752 20.00 -31.64 6.22
N ILE A 753 21.09 -30.87 6.36
CA ILE A 753 22.27 -31.04 5.51
C ILE A 753 23.09 -32.26 5.95
N PRO A 754 23.81 -32.90 5.01
CA PRO A 754 24.64 -34.07 5.30
C PRO A 754 25.72 -33.78 6.36
N HIS A 755 26.10 -34.81 7.13
CA HIS A 755 27.07 -34.66 8.24
C HIS A 755 28.41 -34.04 7.80
N ARG A 756 28.95 -34.44 6.63
CA ARG A 756 30.18 -33.84 6.09
C ARG A 756 30.01 -32.34 5.84
N VAL A 757 28.89 -31.95 5.24
CA VAL A 757 28.55 -30.54 4.96
C VAL A 757 28.37 -29.75 6.26
N LYS A 758 27.69 -30.33 7.26
CA LYS A 758 27.49 -29.72 8.58
C LYS A 758 28.82 -29.43 9.30
N ARG A 759 29.80 -30.33 9.18
CA ARG A 759 31.16 -30.10 9.74
C ARG A 759 31.87 -28.92 9.07
N VAL A 760 31.76 -28.79 7.75
CA VAL A 760 32.32 -27.64 7.02
C VAL A 760 31.59 -26.36 7.43
N ALA A 761 30.26 -26.39 7.51
CA ALA A 761 29.44 -25.25 7.92
C ALA A 761 29.80 -24.73 9.32
N ALA A 762 30.11 -25.61 10.26
CA ALA A 762 30.51 -25.25 11.63
C ALA A 762 31.81 -24.44 11.71
N ASN A 763 32.63 -24.41 10.65
CA ASN A 763 33.85 -23.60 10.60
C ASN A 763 33.58 -22.11 10.34
N TYR A 764 32.35 -21.75 9.96
CA TYR A 764 31.95 -20.38 9.67
C TYR A 764 31.19 -19.78 10.86
N LYS A 765 31.68 -18.64 11.36
CA LYS A 765 30.97 -17.81 12.34
C LYS A 765 30.16 -16.76 11.59
N VAL A 766 28.94 -17.11 11.19
CA VAL A 766 27.98 -16.20 10.59
C VAL A 766 26.77 -16.05 11.53
N ASP A 767 26.38 -14.79 11.78
CA ASP A 767 25.38 -14.37 12.78
C ASP A 767 23.94 -14.35 12.24
#